data_AF-A0A4U8UW53-F1
#
_entry.id   AF-A0A4U8UW53-F1
#
_cell.length_a   1.000
_cell.length_b   1.000
_cell.length_c   1.000
_cell.angle_alpha   90.00
_cell.angle_beta   90.00
_cell.angle_gamma   90.00
#
_symmetry.space_group_name_H-M   'P 1'
#
loop_
_entity.id
_entity.type
_entity.pdbx_description
1 polymer ?
#
loop_
_entity_poly.entity_id
_entity_poly.type
_entity_poly.pdbx_seq_one_letter_code
_entity_poly.pdbx_strand_id
1 'polypeptide(L)'
;MTSIIKNQIIKQLSKYARNVTPDQITVEILRGKSELKDVELNEEVLTDVLELPPWLRIRRAYCNRVQVKVSWTKLTTVPVKIFVDEIQVDVVLSEAQPTSSRPTTTVADMSYGFANKVAEGLSLYVNNVEVNFDSAAFGGSITFTRLSVESRSPGWQVVDDLHFTRITDQSLDQTLLFKQVSWSLLRVQGSAHAPDSQQGNRRNINAPLRLITNGGRCRIVVKKNASDGKVLCGRIQVISEDLLWTATLPQVRSAIEFYKHLLHLINKTQKPLDVLPQESTLRPDKRNARPSGTPSHKVFQNFNIHQTSFHLYVDRTDFHLCDDDSAGRTFPEGWNMESGAMQIVLNRLSVDVYPSTPAASDRSIWVRYNVPNNCTTWMTQLLRQNYEKISAALDGSARERFARMWPQLQTESIVVRIDDLDVKCVSVQSTKRDALQSLFAANAKSRLSLPSNLPILHLELCNFFYPASQSYPLPPSSTHIQLGPFNLLLDTQTIRWMAYMLADISAALDDGMRSSATENVQVDVRLDMLMPKIIIPSCAGEEDKRFPKRFVVSTSTLSVTNCLNSESSILSGFLNHITTGAIDVLDNFKFVMDAESLKNAIVGLKQPVETFLGDAWVLNTSQIWIDTDGGEDVASVPLVGDVTLRCCIVPNDKQINLIMEPQSKCNIVVDHFQFVQFMKLLDAITKFADQMDVDKAFFAKEASNTKSIALAAYCLLNQVSANLLLATGRLPGPYDKPFAQVGKDASRNSPGY
;
A
#
# COMPACT_ATOMS: atom_id res chain seq x y z
N MET A 1 -41.34 31.55 -30.42
CA MET A 1 -41.01 30.71 -29.24
C MET A 1 -39.81 29.80 -29.48
N THR A 2 -39.75 29.03 -30.57
CA THR A 2 -38.62 28.12 -30.88
C THR A 2 -37.26 28.83 -30.95
N SER A 3 -37.16 30.01 -31.59
CA SER A 3 -35.89 30.75 -31.64
C SER A 3 -35.45 31.31 -30.29
N ILE A 4 -36.40 31.63 -29.39
CA ILE A 4 -36.11 32.16 -28.05
C ILE A 4 -35.49 31.06 -27.17
N ILE A 5 -36.07 29.85 -27.19
CA ILE A 5 -35.54 28.70 -26.43
C ILE A 5 -34.17 28.28 -26.98
N LYS A 6 -34.01 28.23 -28.32
CA LYS A 6 -32.71 27.98 -28.95
C LYS A 6 -31.68 29.01 -28.49
N ASN A 7 -31.98 30.30 -28.59
CA ASN A 7 -31.06 31.38 -28.20
C ASN A 7 -30.72 31.33 -26.70
N GLN A 8 -31.65 30.93 -25.83
CA GLN A 8 -31.41 30.83 -24.39
C GLN A 8 -30.54 29.63 -24.02
N ILE A 9 -30.71 28.48 -24.70
CA ILE A 9 -29.85 27.30 -24.55
C ILE A 9 -28.44 27.60 -25.05
N ILE A 10 -28.32 28.23 -26.22
CA ILE A 10 -27.03 28.62 -26.80
C ILE A 10 -26.31 29.61 -25.92
N LYS A 11 -27.01 30.60 -25.36
CA LYS A 11 -26.39 31.57 -24.45
C LYS A 11 -25.72 30.90 -23.25
N GLN A 12 -26.22 29.75 -22.80
CA GLN A 12 -25.57 28.99 -21.72
C GLN A 12 -24.47 28.07 -22.27
N LEU A 13 -24.71 27.38 -23.39
CA LEU A 13 -23.72 26.48 -24.01
C LEU A 13 -22.50 27.24 -24.54
N SER A 14 -22.67 28.44 -25.10
CA SER A 14 -21.61 29.28 -25.67
C SER A 14 -20.61 29.77 -24.62
N LYS A 15 -20.93 29.65 -23.33
CA LYS A 15 -19.96 29.86 -22.25
C LYS A 15 -18.95 28.71 -22.18
N TYR A 16 -19.42 27.48 -22.42
CA TYR A 16 -18.66 26.24 -22.27
C TYR A 16 -18.17 25.66 -23.58
N ALA A 17 -18.69 26.10 -24.74
CA ALA A 17 -18.33 25.62 -26.06
C ALA A 17 -18.07 26.78 -27.01
N ARG A 18 -16.96 26.71 -27.75
CA ARG A 18 -16.44 27.80 -28.61
C ARG A 18 -17.17 27.89 -29.95
N ASN A 19 -17.63 26.77 -30.49
CA ASN A 19 -18.07 26.64 -31.88
C ASN A 19 -19.54 26.21 -32.02
N VAL A 20 -20.37 26.42 -30.98
CA VAL A 20 -21.80 26.09 -31.00
C VAL A 20 -22.62 27.26 -31.54
N THR A 21 -23.37 27.04 -32.61
CA THR A 21 -24.23 28.05 -33.25
C THR A 21 -25.72 27.67 -33.21
N PRO A 22 -26.65 28.63 -33.39
CA PRO A 22 -28.09 28.33 -33.37
C PRO A 22 -28.59 27.36 -34.42
N ASP A 23 -27.90 27.29 -35.55
CA ASP A 23 -28.30 26.47 -36.68
C ASP A 23 -27.98 24.99 -36.45
N GLN A 24 -27.02 24.69 -35.57
CA GLN A 24 -26.68 23.32 -35.17
C GLN A 24 -27.73 22.68 -34.25
N ILE A 25 -28.56 23.49 -33.56
CA ILE A 25 -29.61 22.96 -32.69
C ILE A 25 -30.86 22.65 -33.50
N THR A 26 -31.21 21.37 -33.62
CA THR A 26 -32.40 20.92 -34.34
C THR A 26 -33.70 21.34 -33.62
N VAL A 27 -34.80 21.47 -34.38
CA VAL A 27 -36.14 21.78 -33.81
C VAL A 27 -36.66 20.63 -32.94
N GLU A 28 -36.09 19.43 -33.08
CA GLU A 28 -36.40 18.25 -32.27
C GLU A 28 -36.15 18.45 -30.77
N ILE A 29 -35.39 19.49 -30.38
CA ILE A 29 -35.15 19.81 -28.97
C ILE A 29 -36.45 20.10 -28.21
N LEU A 30 -37.49 20.62 -28.90
CA LEU A 30 -38.83 20.80 -28.35
C LEU A 30 -39.53 19.47 -28.06
N ARG A 31 -39.21 18.43 -28.84
CA ARG A 31 -39.62 17.03 -28.59
C ARG A 31 -38.68 16.31 -27.62
N GLY A 32 -37.70 17.04 -27.06
CA GLY A 32 -36.75 16.51 -26.10
C GLY A 32 -35.59 15.73 -26.72
N LYS A 33 -35.29 15.90 -28.00
CA LYS A 33 -34.13 15.27 -28.65
C LYS A 33 -33.25 16.32 -29.32
N SER A 34 -31.97 16.35 -29.02
CA SER A 34 -31.02 17.24 -29.69
C SER A 34 -29.74 16.50 -29.99
N GLU A 35 -29.07 16.88 -31.07
CA GLU A 35 -27.76 16.36 -31.44
C GLU A 35 -26.85 17.54 -31.81
N LEU A 36 -25.61 17.51 -31.33
CA LEU A 36 -24.53 18.41 -31.70
C LEU A 36 -23.34 17.56 -32.16
N LYS A 37 -22.56 18.10 -33.08
CA LYS A 37 -21.36 17.44 -33.62
C LYS A 37 -20.17 18.37 -33.51
N ASP A 38 -18.99 17.78 -33.37
CA ASP A 38 -17.70 18.44 -33.38
C ASP A 38 -17.62 19.63 -32.41
N VAL A 39 -18.04 19.42 -31.16
CA VAL A 39 -18.11 20.48 -30.15
C VAL A 39 -16.72 20.70 -29.55
N GLU A 40 -16.18 21.90 -29.74
CA GLU A 40 -14.95 22.36 -29.07
C GLU A 40 -15.31 23.09 -27.78
N LEU A 41 -14.77 22.61 -26.66
CA LEU A 41 -15.06 23.16 -25.34
C LEU A 41 -14.12 24.32 -24.99
N ASN A 42 -14.58 25.25 -24.16
CA ASN A 42 -13.79 26.37 -23.69
C ASN A 42 -12.91 25.95 -22.51
N GLU A 43 -11.61 25.79 -22.76
CA GLU A 43 -10.64 25.24 -21.83
C GLU A 43 -10.40 26.14 -20.62
N GLU A 44 -10.47 27.46 -20.78
CA GLU A 44 -10.33 28.41 -19.66
C GLU A 44 -11.47 28.23 -18.67
N VAL A 45 -12.71 28.23 -19.17
CA VAL A 45 -13.91 28.05 -18.35
C VAL A 45 -13.94 26.65 -17.71
N LEU A 46 -13.53 25.60 -18.43
CA LEU A 46 -13.47 24.25 -17.88
C LEU A 46 -12.43 24.12 -16.76
N THR A 47 -11.27 24.73 -16.92
CA THR A 47 -10.20 24.70 -15.91
C THR A 47 -10.68 25.34 -14.60
N ASP A 48 -11.38 26.47 -14.70
CA ASP A 48 -11.94 27.17 -13.54
C ASP A 48 -13.09 26.37 -12.88
N VAL A 49 -14.01 25.81 -13.68
CA VAL A 49 -15.20 25.10 -13.17
C VAL A 49 -14.89 23.74 -12.58
N LEU A 50 -13.87 23.04 -13.09
CA LEU A 50 -13.45 21.75 -12.56
C LEU A 50 -12.54 21.89 -11.33
N GLU A 51 -12.18 23.12 -10.95
CA GLU A 51 -11.27 23.42 -9.83
C GLU A 51 -9.98 22.57 -9.93
N LEU A 52 -9.43 22.45 -11.14
CA LEU A 52 -8.26 21.61 -11.38
C LEU A 52 -7.06 22.13 -10.55
N PRO A 53 -6.19 21.23 -10.07
CA PRO A 53 -4.98 21.64 -9.37
C PRO A 53 -4.14 22.61 -10.22
N PRO A 54 -3.44 23.59 -9.62
CA PRO A 54 -2.69 24.60 -10.37
C PRO A 54 -1.63 24.02 -11.32
N TRP A 55 -1.15 22.81 -11.04
CA TRP A 55 -0.16 22.09 -11.85
C TRP A 55 -0.76 21.35 -13.07
N LEU A 56 -2.09 21.35 -13.24
CA LEU A 56 -2.82 20.61 -14.27
C LEU A 56 -3.69 21.56 -15.10
N ARG A 57 -3.42 21.71 -16.40
CA ARG A 57 -4.18 22.62 -17.28
C ARG A 57 -4.70 21.94 -18.54
N ILE A 58 -5.97 22.18 -18.86
CA ILE A 58 -6.57 21.73 -20.12
C ILE A 58 -6.03 22.57 -21.27
N ARG A 59 -5.46 21.91 -22.29
CA ARG A 59 -4.96 22.54 -23.53
C ARG A 59 -6.01 22.50 -24.65
N ARG A 60 -6.74 21.39 -24.75
CA ARG A 60 -7.80 21.18 -25.73
C ARG A 60 -8.82 20.22 -25.13
N ALA A 61 -10.10 20.47 -25.37
CA ALA A 61 -11.16 19.53 -25.04
C ALA A 61 -12.21 19.51 -26.16
N TYR A 62 -12.50 18.32 -26.67
CA TYR A 62 -13.30 18.12 -27.87
C TYR A 62 -14.26 16.93 -27.70
N CYS A 63 -15.49 17.09 -28.20
CA CYS A 63 -16.49 16.04 -28.25
C CYS A 63 -16.96 15.86 -29.71
N ASN A 64 -16.85 14.66 -30.26
CA ASN A 64 -17.21 14.43 -31.68
C ASN A 64 -18.72 14.47 -31.94
N ARG A 65 -19.52 13.96 -31.01
CA ARG A 65 -20.98 13.87 -31.15
C ARG A 65 -21.61 13.83 -29.77
N VAL A 66 -22.55 14.72 -29.52
CA VAL A 66 -23.30 14.84 -28.27
C VAL A 66 -24.79 14.76 -28.58
N GLN A 67 -25.47 13.76 -28.06
CA GLN A 67 -26.92 13.64 -28.12
C GLN A 67 -27.53 13.85 -26.74
N VAL A 68 -28.60 14.63 -26.68
CA VAL A 68 -29.32 14.91 -25.44
C VAL A 68 -30.77 14.46 -25.58
N LYS A 69 -31.26 13.69 -24.60
CA LYS A 69 -32.65 13.27 -24.47
C LYS A 69 -33.25 13.84 -23.19
N VAL A 70 -34.26 14.69 -23.33
CA VAL A 70 -34.93 15.43 -22.26
C VAL A 70 -36.40 15.05 -22.21
N SER A 71 -36.89 14.60 -21.06
CA SER A 71 -38.33 14.41 -20.82
C SER A 71 -38.89 15.65 -20.12
N TRP A 72 -39.22 16.71 -20.87
CA TRP A 72 -39.61 18.02 -20.35
C TRP A 72 -40.70 17.99 -19.28
N THR A 73 -41.68 17.08 -19.40
CA THR A 73 -42.80 16.94 -18.46
C THR A 73 -42.48 16.08 -17.24
N LYS A 74 -41.33 15.40 -17.22
CA LYS A 74 -40.94 14.42 -16.19
C LYS A 74 -39.54 14.68 -15.61
N LEU A 75 -39.09 15.94 -15.56
CA LEU A 75 -37.74 16.29 -15.10
C LEU A 75 -37.45 15.93 -13.63
N THR A 76 -38.48 15.73 -12.81
CA THR A 76 -38.33 15.33 -11.40
C THR A 76 -38.21 13.82 -11.21
N THR A 77 -38.75 13.03 -12.15
CA THR A 77 -38.83 11.57 -12.06
C THR A 77 -37.87 10.88 -13.04
N VAL A 78 -37.70 11.41 -14.25
CA VAL A 78 -36.90 10.80 -15.32
C VAL A 78 -35.63 11.63 -15.58
N PRO A 79 -34.43 11.01 -15.59
CA PRO A 79 -33.19 11.73 -15.82
C PRO A 79 -33.11 12.27 -17.25
N VAL A 80 -32.51 13.45 -17.38
CA VAL A 80 -32.00 13.92 -18.67
C VAL A 80 -30.78 13.06 -19.02
N LYS A 81 -30.78 12.47 -20.22
CA LYS A 81 -29.75 11.53 -20.67
C LYS A 81 -28.89 12.20 -21.74
N ILE A 82 -27.57 12.21 -21.52
CA ILE A 82 -26.58 12.71 -22.46
C ILE A 82 -25.76 11.52 -22.97
N PHE A 83 -25.64 11.40 -24.28
CA PHE A 83 -24.84 10.38 -24.94
C PHE A 83 -23.73 11.07 -25.73
N VAL A 84 -22.49 10.64 -25.53
CA VAL A 84 -21.32 11.17 -26.23
C VAL A 84 -20.58 10.00 -26.86
N ASP A 85 -20.20 10.10 -28.13
CA ASP A 85 -19.45 9.02 -28.77
C ASP A 85 -18.00 9.04 -28.29
N GLU A 86 -17.32 10.17 -28.40
CA GLU A 86 -15.93 10.33 -28.00
C GLU A 86 -15.68 11.69 -27.34
N ILE A 87 -14.94 11.67 -26.23
CA ILE A 87 -14.41 12.85 -25.55
C ILE A 87 -12.89 12.74 -25.60
N GLN A 88 -12.24 13.73 -26.19
CA GLN A 88 -10.78 13.85 -26.22
C GLN A 88 -10.35 15.09 -25.44
N VAL A 89 -9.46 14.91 -24.47
CA VAL A 89 -8.92 15.98 -23.63
C VAL A 89 -7.40 15.91 -23.67
N ASP A 90 -6.76 17.00 -24.11
CA ASP A 90 -5.32 17.15 -24.01
C ASP A 90 -5.00 18.05 -22.80
N VAL A 91 -4.17 17.55 -21.90
CA VAL A 91 -3.80 18.20 -20.64
C VAL A 91 -2.29 18.39 -20.59
N VAL A 92 -1.85 19.50 -20.02
CA VAL A 92 -0.43 19.81 -19.81
C VAL A 92 -0.15 19.89 -18.32
N LEU A 93 0.90 19.21 -17.88
CA LEU A 93 1.45 19.27 -16.53
C LEU A 93 2.53 20.37 -16.49
N SER A 94 2.36 21.40 -15.67
CA SER A 94 3.25 22.57 -15.65
C SER A 94 3.43 23.17 -14.26
N GLU A 95 4.59 23.77 -14.02
CA GLU A 95 4.87 24.58 -12.83
C GLU A 95 4.24 25.99 -12.88
N ALA A 96 3.89 26.46 -14.08
CA ALA A 96 3.41 27.82 -14.28
C ALA A 96 2.06 28.03 -13.60
N GLN A 97 1.97 29.02 -12.71
CA GLN A 97 0.68 29.42 -12.15
C GLN A 97 -0.26 29.88 -13.26
N PRO A 98 -1.55 29.49 -13.21
CA PRO A 98 -2.53 30.01 -14.17
C PRO A 98 -2.54 31.54 -14.11
N THR A 99 -2.35 32.18 -15.27
CA THR A 99 -2.25 33.64 -15.42
C THR A 99 -3.59 34.37 -15.25
N SER A 100 -4.66 33.69 -14.87
CA SER A 100 -5.99 34.29 -14.71
C SER A 100 -6.15 34.92 -13.33
N SER A 101 -5.71 36.17 -13.19
CA SER A 101 -6.20 37.11 -12.17
C SER A 101 -7.55 37.74 -12.58
N ARG A 102 -8.52 36.91 -12.98
CA ARG A 102 -9.91 37.35 -13.15
C ARG A 102 -10.79 36.67 -12.11
N PRO A 103 -11.69 37.41 -11.46
CA PRO A 103 -12.57 36.83 -10.46
C PRO A 103 -13.36 35.71 -11.12
N THR A 104 -13.35 34.54 -10.49
CA THR A 104 -14.35 33.50 -10.65
C THR A 104 -15.69 34.18 -10.85
N THR A 105 -16.28 34.07 -12.04
CA THR A 105 -17.73 34.24 -12.16
C THR A 105 -18.29 33.19 -11.22
N THR A 106 -18.66 33.63 -10.03
CA THR A 106 -19.45 32.87 -9.09
C THR A 106 -20.64 32.36 -9.88
N VAL A 107 -20.64 31.06 -10.18
CA VAL A 107 -21.89 30.33 -10.41
C VAL A 107 -22.77 30.40 -9.15
N ALA A 108 -22.21 30.91 -8.03
CA ALA A 108 -22.79 31.17 -6.73
C ALA A 108 -23.79 32.35 -6.65
N ASP A 109 -24.59 32.60 -7.68
CA ASP A 109 -25.75 33.52 -7.56
C ASP A 109 -27.05 32.94 -8.13
N MET A 110 -27.11 31.60 -8.23
CA MET A 110 -28.37 30.88 -8.40
C MET A 110 -28.73 30.26 -7.06
N SER A 111 -29.78 30.78 -6.42
CA SER A 111 -30.37 30.15 -5.25
C SER A 111 -30.57 28.66 -5.52
N TYR A 112 -30.14 27.83 -4.59
CA TYR A 112 -30.23 26.38 -4.77
C TYR A 112 -31.69 25.99 -5.01
N GLY A 113 -31.97 25.47 -6.20
CA GLY A 113 -33.33 25.43 -6.72
C GLY A 113 -33.60 24.25 -7.65
N PHE A 114 -34.67 24.37 -8.42
CA PHE A 114 -35.13 23.31 -9.31
C PHE A 114 -34.07 22.87 -10.33
N ALA A 115 -33.37 23.83 -10.96
CA ALA A 115 -32.33 23.53 -11.95
C ALA A 115 -31.19 22.67 -11.39
N ASN A 116 -30.73 22.96 -10.17
CA ASN A 116 -29.69 22.18 -9.49
C ASN A 116 -30.16 20.75 -9.21
N LYS A 117 -31.40 20.59 -8.74
CA LYS A 117 -32.01 19.26 -8.51
C LYS A 117 -32.15 18.46 -9.81
N VAL A 118 -32.39 19.11 -10.95
CA VAL A 118 -32.42 18.46 -12.28
C VAL A 118 -30.99 18.09 -12.73
N ALA A 119 -30.02 18.98 -12.55
CA ALA A 119 -28.61 18.72 -12.89
C ALA A 119 -28.03 17.54 -12.09
N GLU A 120 -28.40 17.43 -10.82
CA GLU A 120 -28.04 16.28 -9.98
C GLU A 120 -28.64 14.97 -10.48
N GLY A 121 -29.79 15.00 -11.15
CA GLY A 121 -30.43 13.84 -11.76
C GLY A 121 -29.87 13.45 -13.12
N LEU A 122 -28.93 14.21 -13.70
CA LEU A 122 -28.38 13.92 -15.03
C LEU A 122 -27.70 12.56 -15.12
N SER A 123 -27.92 11.89 -16.26
CA SER A 123 -27.19 10.68 -16.65
C SER A 123 -26.34 10.95 -17.89
N LEU A 124 -25.11 10.45 -17.89
CA LEU A 124 -24.14 10.61 -18.97
C LEU A 124 -23.66 9.23 -19.44
N TYR A 125 -23.54 9.02 -20.75
CA TYR A 125 -23.02 7.81 -21.35
C TYR A 125 -21.99 8.21 -22.40
N VAL A 126 -20.78 7.68 -22.31
CA VAL A 126 -19.67 8.01 -23.22
C VAL A 126 -19.05 6.72 -23.76
N ASN A 127 -18.93 6.57 -25.08
CA ASN A 127 -18.34 5.35 -25.64
C ASN A 127 -16.82 5.33 -25.44
N ASN A 128 -16.13 6.44 -25.70
CA ASN A 128 -14.69 6.58 -25.50
C ASN A 128 -14.36 7.90 -24.80
N VAL A 129 -13.55 7.86 -23.75
CA VAL A 129 -12.91 9.06 -23.17
C VAL A 129 -11.42 8.85 -23.25
N GLU A 130 -10.72 9.75 -23.93
CA GLU A 130 -9.27 9.75 -24.04
C GLU A 130 -8.72 11.05 -23.45
N VAL A 131 -7.94 10.92 -22.39
CA VAL A 131 -7.22 12.03 -21.78
C VAL A 131 -5.74 11.84 -22.04
N ASN A 132 -5.18 12.66 -22.92
CA ASN A 132 -3.75 12.71 -23.18
C ASN A 132 -3.11 13.72 -22.23
N PHE A 133 -2.03 13.32 -21.57
CA PHE A 133 -1.25 14.21 -20.72
C PHE A 133 0.19 14.26 -21.21
N ASP A 134 0.76 15.45 -21.17
CA ASP A 134 2.14 15.71 -21.60
C ASP A 134 2.83 16.63 -20.59
N SER A 135 4.11 16.37 -20.35
CA SER A 135 5.00 17.16 -19.51
C SER A 135 6.40 17.24 -20.14
N ALA A 136 7.29 18.04 -19.55
CA ALA A 136 8.67 18.12 -20.02
C ALA A 136 9.42 16.78 -19.95
N ALA A 137 9.04 15.90 -19.02
CA ALA A 137 9.74 14.63 -18.74
C ALA A 137 8.92 13.39 -19.11
N PHE A 138 7.59 13.46 -19.11
CA PHE A 138 6.72 12.30 -19.26
C PHE A 138 5.48 12.61 -20.10
N GLY A 139 4.99 11.59 -20.82
CA GLY A 139 3.76 11.66 -21.58
C GLY A 139 2.97 10.37 -21.45
N GLY A 140 1.67 10.45 -21.68
CA GLY A 140 0.81 9.27 -21.58
C GLY A 140 -0.64 9.56 -21.90
N SER A 141 -1.46 8.53 -21.69
CA SER A 141 -2.90 8.61 -21.89
C SER A 141 -3.68 7.83 -20.84
N ILE A 142 -4.87 8.32 -20.54
CA ILE A 142 -5.89 7.64 -19.73
C ILE A 142 -7.10 7.42 -20.64
N THR A 143 -7.48 6.18 -20.85
CA THR A 143 -8.61 5.81 -21.71
C THR A 143 -9.69 5.08 -20.91
N PHE A 144 -10.92 5.56 -21.00
CA PHE A 144 -12.11 4.85 -20.53
C PHE A 144 -12.96 4.41 -21.72
N THR A 145 -13.47 3.18 -21.69
CA THR A 145 -14.48 2.72 -22.65
C THR A 145 -15.82 2.45 -21.97
N ARG A 146 -16.90 2.81 -22.66
CA ARG A 146 -18.29 2.64 -22.19
C ARG A 146 -18.50 3.22 -20.80
N LEU A 147 -18.04 4.45 -20.60
CA LEU A 147 -18.22 5.20 -19.36
C LEU A 147 -19.70 5.56 -19.20
N SER A 148 -20.29 5.32 -18.04
CA SER A 148 -21.62 5.80 -17.69
C SER A 148 -21.60 6.49 -16.34
N VAL A 149 -22.44 7.50 -16.16
CA VAL A 149 -22.69 8.19 -14.90
C VAL A 149 -24.19 8.20 -14.70
N GLU A 150 -24.68 7.55 -13.65
CA GLU A 150 -26.11 7.36 -13.41
C GLU A 150 -26.45 7.55 -11.93
N SER A 151 -27.65 8.07 -11.65
CA SER A 151 -28.22 8.07 -10.30
C SER A 151 -28.69 6.67 -9.92
N ARG A 152 -28.42 6.24 -8.68
CA ARG A 152 -28.75 4.90 -8.19
C ARG A 152 -29.55 4.97 -6.90
N SER A 153 -30.22 3.87 -6.54
CA SER A 153 -30.84 3.77 -5.21
C SER A 153 -29.78 3.69 -4.10
N PRO A 154 -30.13 3.88 -2.83
CA PRO A 154 -29.23 3.66 -1.70
C PRO A 154 -28.62 2.24 -1.66
N GLY A 155 -29.33 1.25 -2.21
CA GLY A 155 -28.85 -0.12 -2.40
C GLY A 155 -28.07 -0.36 -3.69
N TRP A 156 -27.68 0.69 -4.41
CA TRP A 156 -26.94 0.66 -5.68
C TRP A 156 -27.68 -0.01 -6.86
N GLN A 157 -29.01 -0.06 -6.81
CA GLN A 157 -29.83 -0.62 -7.87
C GLN A 157 -30.19 0.45 -8.92
N VAL A 158 -30.42 0.01 -10.16
CA VAL A 158 -31.04 0.86 -11.20
C VAL A 158 -32.47 1.15 -10.77
N VAL A 159 -32.91 2.39 -10.91
CA VAL A 159 -34.30 2.80 -10.65
C VAL A 159 -34.78 3.73 -11.76
N ASP A 160 -36.07 3.63 -12.10
CA ASP A 160 -36.69 4.46 -13.14
C ASP A 160 -37.13 5.84 -12.63
N ASP A 161 -37.27 5.99 -11.30
CA ASP A 161 -37.70 7.24 -10.66
C ASP A 161 -36.59 7.83 -9.77
N LEU A 162 -36.15 9.05 -10.11
CA LEU A 162 -35.15 9.86 -9.41
C LEU A 162 -35.54 10.24 -7.96
N HIS A 163 -36.77 10.04 -7.53
CA HIS A 163 -37.13 10.20 -6.12
C HIS A 163 -36.51 9.09 -5.25
N PHE A 164 -36.29 7.90 -5.81
CA PHE A 164 -35.66 6.78 -5.10
C PHE A 164 -34.13 6.83 -5.10
N THR A 165 -33.52 7.84 -5.73
CA THR A 165 -32.06 8.03 -5.76
C THR A 165 -31.56 9.05 -4.75
N ARG A 166 -32.44 9.53 -3.87
CA ARG A 166 -32.13 10.51 -2.83
C ARG A 166 -32.89 10.20 -1.55
N ILE A 167 -32.29 10.51 -0.40
CA ILE A 167 -32.97 10.44 0.89
C ILE A 167 -32.84 11.80 1.55
N THR A 168 -33.97 12.45 1.84
CA THR A 168 -34.00 13.76 2.51
C THR A 168 -34.60 13.62 3.89
N ASP A 169 -33.85 14.08 4.90
CA ASP A 169 -34.36 14.31 6.24
C ASP A 169 -34.62 15.81 6.43
N GLN A 170 -35.90 16.16 6.46
CA GLN A 170 -36.33 17.55 6.65
C GLN A 170 -36.03 18.07 8.05
N SER A 171 -35.94 17.20 9.06
CA SER A 171 -35.69 17.63 10.44
C SER A 171 -34.24 18.08 10.64
N LEU A 172 -33.32 17.45 9.91
CA LEU A 172 -31.89 17.77 9.90
C LEU A 172 -31.49 18.74 8.78
N ASP A 173 -32.43 19.08 7.88
CA ASP A 173 -32.16 19.79 6.62
C ASP A 173 -31.04 19.12 5.80
N GLN A 174 -31.04 17.79 5.73
CA GLN A 174 -29.97 17.02 5.09
C GLN A 174 -30.50 16.12 3.99
N THR A 175 -29.76 16.01 2.89
CA THR A 175 -30.06 15.12 1.77
C THR A 175 -28.83 14.28 1.40
N LEU A 176 -29.04 12.98 1.22
CA LEU A 176 -28.10 12.04 0.63
C LEU A 176 -28.43 11.82 -0.85
N LEU A 177 -27.41 11.87 -1.70
CA LEU A 177 -27.47 11.58 -3.12
C LEU A 177 -26.55 10.42 -3.46
N PHE A 178 -26.99 9.54 -4.37
CA PHE A 178 -26.26 8.34 -4.76
C PHE A 178 -26.02 8.35 -6.27
N LYS A 179 -24.75 8.40 -6.69
CA LYS A 179 -24.34 8.30 -8.09
C LYS A 179 -23.35 7.16 -8.29
N GLN A 180 -23.43 6.51 -9.44
CA GLN A 180 -22.46 5.51 -9.86
C GLN A 180 -21.88 5.90 -11.21
N VAL A 181 -20.55 5.96 -11.25
CA VAL A 181 -19.77 5.97 -12.50
C VAL A 181 -19.40 4.52 -12.80
N SER A 182 -19.54 4.04 -14.02
CA SER A 182 -19.17 2.68 -14.42
C SER A 182 -18.42 2.69 -15.75
N TRP A 183 -17.48 1.77 -15.95
CA TRP A 183 -16.75 1.62 -17.22
C TRP A 183 -16.50 0.15 -17.54
N SER A 184 -16.26 -0.16 -18.81
CA SER A 184 -15.91 -1.51 -19.26
C SER A 184 -14.40 -1.76 -19.32
N LEU A 185 -13.62 -0.74 -19.64
CA LEU A 185 -12.14 -0.80 -19.66
C LEU A 185 -11.60 0.53 -19.15
N LEU A 186 -10.63 0.46 -18.25
CA LEU A 186 -9.73 1.56 -17.93
C LEU A 186 -8.33 1.14 -18.36
N ARG A 187 -7.68 1.98 -19.15
CA ARG A 187 -6.29 1.83 -19.55
C ARG A 187 -5.53 3.09 -19.20
N VAL A 188 -4.44 2.93 -18.46
CA VAL A 188 -3.47 4.01 -18.19
C VAL A 188 -2.17 3.63 -18.88
N GLN A 189 -1.65 4.53 -19.70
CA GLN A 189 -0.37 4.37 -20.38
C GLN A 189 0.54 5.54 -20.02
N GLY A 190 1.81 5.26 -19.75
CA GLY A 190 2.80 6.30 -19.47
C GLY A 190 4.19 5.90 -19.96
N SER A 191 4.97 6.88 -20.38
CA SER A 191 6.36 6.70 -20.80
C SER A 191 7.20 7.93 -20.50
N ALA A 192 8.47 7.71 -20.15
CA ALA A 192 9.48 8.76 -20.10
C ALA A 192 9.80 9.25 -21.52
N HIS A 193 10.02 10.55 -21.67
CA HIS A 193 10.58 11.10 -22.90
C HIS A 193 12.09 10.87 -22.93
N ALA A 194 12.62 10.36 -24.05
CA ALA A 194 14.07 10.32 -24.25
C ALA A 194 14.61 11.77 -24.39
N PRO A 195 15.76 12.10 -23.76
CA PRO A 195 16.29 13.47 -23.72
C PRO A 195 16.57 14.10 -25.10
N ASP A 196 16.73 13.29 -26.15
CA ASP A 196 17.04 13.75 -27.53
C ASP A 196 15.86 13.76 -28.51
N SER A 197 14.63 13.54 -28.04
CA SER A 197 13.46 13.54 -28.93
C SER A 197 13.03 14.96 -29.34
N GLN A 198 13.47 15.37 -30.54
CA GLN A 198 13.05 16.62 -31.19
C GLN A 198 11.52 16.76 -31.16
N GLN A 199 11.05 17.99 -30.89
CA GLN A 199 9.67 18.39 -30.59
C GLN A 199 8.57 17.88 -31.55
N GLY A 200 8.91 17.38 -32.74
CA GLY A 200 7.95 16.90 -33.74
C GLY A 200 7.51 15.43 -33.60
N ASN A 201 8.26 14.57 -32.89
CA ASN A 201 8.01 13.11 -32.90
C ASN A 201 7.95 12.46 -31.49
N ARG A 202 7.59 13.24 -30.47
CA ARG A 202 7.44 12.81 -29.06
C ARG A 202 6.31 11.79 -28.80
N ARG A 203 5.60 11.35 -29.86
CA ARG A 203 4.51 10.36 -29.78
C ARG A 203 4.96 8.92 -30.03
N ASN A 204 6.21 8.69 -30.48
CA ASN A 204 6.73 7.34 -30.71
C ASN A 204 7.37 6.81 -29.42
N ILE A 205 6.58 6.01 -28.73
CA ILE A 205 6.84 5.50 -27.39
C ILE A 205 7.63 4.18 -27.48
N ASN A 206 8.82 4.12 -26.88
CA ASN A 206 9.44 2.83 -26.58
C ASN A 206 8.88 2.30 -25.26
N ALA A 207 8.14 1.19 -25.34
CA ALA A 207 7.65 0.36 -24.23
C ALA A 207 6.91 1.11 -23.08
N PRO A 208 5.68 1.63 -23.28
CA PRO A 208 4.95 2.32 -22.22
C PRO A 208 4.58 1.38 -21.07
N LEU A 209 4.64 1.90 -19.85
CA LEU A 209 3.99 1.31 -18.69
C LEU A 209 2.48 1.23 -18.96
N ARG A 210 1.87 0.06 -18.76
CA ARG A 210 0.43 -0.13 -19.00
C ARG A 210 -0.24 -0.70 -17.77
N LEU A 211 -1.20 0.04 -17.24
CA LEU A 211 -2.15 -0.45 -16.25
C LEU A 211 -3.48 -0.70 -16.95
N ILE A 212 -4.03 -1.90 -16.81
CA ILE A 212 -5.30 -2.26 -17.43
C ILE A 212 -6.22 -2.83 -16.36
N THR A 213 -7.45 -2.32 -16.32
CA THR A 213 -8.52 -2.93 -15.52
C THR A 213 -9.66 -3.42 -16.39
N ASN A 214 -10.15 -4.62 -16.08
CA ASN A 214 -11.31 -5.22 -16.74
C ASN A 214 -12.56 -4.83 -15.96
N GLY A 215 -13.29 -3.84 -16.47
CA GLY A 215 -14.46 -3.31 -15.79
C GLY A 215 -14.14 -2.54 -14.51
N GLY A 216 -15.08 -1.72 -14.11
CA GLY A 216 -15.01 -1.06 -12.81
C GLY A 216 -16.17 -0.12 -12.61
N ARG A 217 -16.34 0.28 -11.35
CA ARG A 217 -17.35 1.24 -10.95
C ARG A 217 -16.86 2.10 -9.81
N CYS A 218 -17.23 3.37 -9.83
CA CYS A 218 -17.05 4.30 -8.74
C CYS A 218 -18.42 4.69 -8.18
N ARG A 219 -18.61 4.46 -6.88
CA ARG A 219 -19.82 4.76 -6.13
C ARG A 219 -19.61 6.04 -5.34
N ILE A 220 -20.46 7.03 -5.55
CA ILE A 220 -20.36 8.36 -4.95
C ILE A 220 -21.62 8.60 -4.13
N VAL A 221 -21.44 8.84 -2.83
CA VAL A 221 -22.48 9.32 -1.93
C VAL A 221 -22.14 10.74 -1.52
N VAL A 222 -23.06 11.67 -1.74
CA VAL A 222 -22.89 13.08 -1.35
C VAL A 222 -23.92 13.41 -0.30
N LYS A 223 -23.46 13.93 0.85
CA LYS A 223 -24.31 14.49 1.89
C LYS A 223 -24.25 16.01 1.82
N LYS A 224 -25.41 16.64 1.78
CA LYS A 224 -25.53 18.10 1.68
C LYS A 224 -26.75 18.63 2.42
N ASN A 225 -26.79 19.93 2.61
CA ASN A 225 -27.97 20.63 3.08
C ASN A 225 -29.10 20.55 2.03
N ALA A 226 -30.36 20.40 2.48
CA ALA A 226 -31.50 20.32 1.57
C ALA A 226 -31.97 21.70 1.10
N SER A 227 -31.74 22.75 1.91
CA SER A 227 -32.12 24.14 1.65
C SER A 227 -31.18 24.87 0.70
N ASP A 228 -29.87 24.87 0.98
CA ASP A 228 -28.86 25.66 0.24
C ASP A 228 -27.94 24.81 -0.66
N GLY A 229 -28.01 23.47 -0.55
CA GLY A 229 -27.21 22.54 -1.36
C GLY A 229 -25.74 22.43 -0.96
N LYS A 230 -25.30 23.08 0.13
CA LYS A 230 -23.90 23.02 0.60
C LYS A 230 -23.50 21.59 0.92
N VAL A 231 -22.40 21.12 0.34
CA VAL A 231 -21.85 19.79 0.61
C VAL A 231 -21.27 19.76 2.03
N LEU A 232 -21.68 18.77 2.81
CA LEU A 232 -21.23 18.54 4.18
C LEU A 232 -20.09 17.51 4.21
N CYS A 233 -20.26 16.40 3.50
CA CYS A 233 -19.23 15.37 3.32
C CYS A 233 -19.58 14.45 2.14
N GLY A 234 -18.59 13.65 1.71
CA GLY A 234 -18.76 12.71 0.60
C GLY A 234 -18.05 11.39 0.83
N ARG A 235 -18.62 10.30 0.30
CA ARG A 235 -17.99 8.99 0.26
C ARG A 235 -17.79 8.57 -1.19
N ILE A 236 -16.55 8.25 -1.56
CA ILE A 236 -16.21 7.74 -2.89
C ILE A 236 -15.66 6.32 -2.75
N GLN A 237 -16.19 5.36 -3.51
CA GLN A 237 -15.74 3.96 -3.50
C GLN A 237 -15.48 3.49 -4.93
N VAL A 238 -14.21 3.33 -5.28
CA VAL A 238 -13.76 2.72 -6.52
C VAL A 238 -13.68 1.21 -6.34
N ILE A 239 -14.33 0.46 -7.22
CA ILE A 239 -14.39 -1.00 -7.21
C ILE A 239 -13.91 -1.49 -8.57
N SER A 240 -12.83 -2.25 -8.59
CA SER A 240 -12.25 -2.89 -9.77
C SER A 240 -12.26 -4.41 -9.58
N GLU A 241 -12.47 -5.16 -10.65
CA GLU A 241 -12.41 -6.64 -10.61
C GLU A 241 -10.94 -7.07 -10.68
N ASP A 242 -10.34 -6.97 -11.86
CA ASP A 242 -8.94 -7.34 -12.08
C ASP A 242 -8.07 -6.11 -12.35
N LEU A 243 -6.88 -6.10 -11.76
CA LEU A 243 -5.79 -5.15 -12.02
C LEU A 243 -4.57 -5.95 -12.47
N LEU A 244 -4.20 -5.84 -13.75
CA LEU A 244 -2.98 -6.46 -14.29
C LEU A 244 -1.93 -5.37 -14.53
N TRP A 245 -0.74 -5.58 -13.97
CA TRP A 245 0.41 -4.71 -14.23
C TRP A 245 1.66 -5.54 -14.46
N THR A 246 2.24 -5.37 -15.65
CA THR A 246 3.50 -6.00 -16.05
C THR A 246 4.50 -4.88 -16.31
N ALA A 247 5.65 -4.95 -15.67
CA ALA A 247 6.68 -3.93 -15.75
C ALA A 247 8.08 -4.55 -15.82
N THR A 248 8.94 -3.98 -16.66
CA THR A 248 10.39 -4.22 -16.60
C THR A 248 11.08 -3.23 -15.64
N LEU A 249 12.32 -3.50 -15.20
CA LEU A 249 13.05 -2.56 -14.33
C LEU A 249 13.10 -1.13 -14.93
N PRO A 250 13.47 -0.93 -16.21
CA PRO A 250 13.46 0.42 -16.79
C PRO A 250 12.09 1.09 -16.71
N GLN A 251 11.00 0.34 -16.89
CA GLN A 251 9.64 0.87 -16.76
C GLN A 251 9.30 1.25 -15.32
N VAL A 252 9.76 0.48 -14.32
CA VAL A 252 9.62 0.83 -12.91
C VAL A 252 10.40 2.11 -12.58
N ARG A 253 11.64 2.26 -13.08
CA ARG A 253 12.42 3.50 -12.90
C ARG A 253 11.71 4.71 -13.51
N SER A 254 11.22 4.59 -14.75
CA SER A 254 10.42 5.64 -15.38
C SER A 254 9.17 5.98 -14.58
N ALA A 255 8.51 4.99 -13.96
CA ALA A 255 7.36 5.24 -13.09
C ALA A 255 7.74 6.01 -11.81
N ILE A 256 8.89 5.68 -11.21
CA ILE A 256 9.43 6.38 -10.03
C ILE A 256 9.78 7.83 -10.37
N GLU A 257 10.46 8.06 -11.49
CA GLU A 257 10.78 9.42 -11.98
C GLU A 257 9.52 10.22 -12.29
N PHE A 258 8.50 9.60 -12.90
CA PHE A 258 7.20 10.22 -13.13
C PHE A 258 6.54 10.64 -11.81
N TYR A 259 6.52 9.73 -10.82
CA TYR A 259 5.99 10.00 -9.50
C TYR A 259 6.74 11.15 -8.80
N LYS A 260 8.07 11.15 -8.84
CA LYS A 260 8.91 12.24 -8.31
C LYS A 260 8.58 13.58 -8.96
N HIS A 261 8.46 13.60 -10.29
CA HIS A 261 8.09 14.82 -11.02
C HIS A 261 6.70 15.33 -10.61
N LEU A 262 5.72 14.43 -10.47
CA LEU A 262 4.37 14.78 -10.04
C LEU A 262 4.34 15.32 -8.60
N LEU A 263 5.08 14.68 -7.67
CA LEU A 263 5.23 15.19 -6.31
C LEU A 263 5.91 16.56 -6.27
N HIS A 264 6.95 16.77 -7.08
CA HIS A 264 7.61 18.07 -7.19
C HIS A 264 6.63 19.17 -7.62
N LEU A 265 5.81 18.89 -8.64
CA LEU A 265 4.77 19.80 -9.10
C LEU A 265 3.73 20.09 -8.01
N ILE A 266 3.24 19.06 -7.31
CA ILE A 266 2.28 19.21 -6.22
C ILE A 266 2.86 20.09 -5.11
N ASN A 267 4.06 19.77 -4.62
CA ASN A 267 4.69 20.47 -3.49
C ASN A 267 5.02 21.93 -3.83
N LYS A 268 5.45 22.22 -5.05
CA LYS A 268 5.80 23.59 -5.49
C LYS A 268 4.58 24.48 -5.71
N THR A 269 3.44 23.88 -6.04
CA THR A 269 2.20 24.61 -6.34
C THR A 269 1.22 24.65 -5.16
N GLN A 270 1.45 23.87 -4.11
CA GLN A 270 0.77 24.05 -2.83
C GLN A 270 1.09 25.44 -2.27
N LYS A 271 0.12 26.35 -2.37
CA LYS A 271 0.08 27.51 -1.47
C LYS A 271 -0.13 26.98 -0.04
N PRO A 272 0.45 27.61 1.00
CA PRO A 272 -0.01 27.35 2.36
C PRO A 272 -1.53 27.49 2.33
N LEU A 273 -2.25 26.42 2.65
CA LEU A 273 -3.69 26.50 2.77
C LEU A 273 -3.94 27.58 3.82
N ASP A 274 -4.41 28.75 3.39
CA ASP A 274 -5.20 29.62 4.24
C ASP A 274 -6.43 28.77 4.56
N VAL A 275 -6.32 27.96 5.61
CA VAL A 275 -7.44 27.32 6.25
C VAL A 275 -8.22 28.49 6.85
N LEU A 276 -9.03 29.13 6.01
CA LEU A 276 -10.21 29.81 6.50
C LEU A 276 -10.85 28.79 7.44
N PRO A 277 -11.06 29.12 8.72
CA PRO A 277 -11.59 28.16 9.66
C PRO A 277 -12.90 27.64 9.08
N GLN A 278 -12.87 26.43 8.51
CA GLN A 278 -14.10 25.72 8.28
C GLN A 278 -14.63 25.52 9.69
N GLU A 279 -15.73 26.20 10.00
CA GLU A 279 -16.65 25.78 11.04
C GLU A 279 -17.24 24.41 10.64
N SER A 280 -16.38 23.41 10.52
CA SER A 280 -16.70 21.99 10.57
C SER A 280 -16.18 21.45 11.90
N THR A 281 -16.33 22.23 12.97
CA THR A 281 -16.65 21.56 14.24
C THR A 281 -18.02 20.95 14.02
N LEU A 282 -18.06 19.64 13.74
CA LEU A 282 -19.14 18.80 14.23
C LEU A 282 -19.10 18.93 15.75
N ARG A 283 -19.58 20.06 16.28
CA ARG A 283 -19.96 20.17 17.68
C ARG A 283 -20.96 19.04 17.89
N PRO A 284 -20.82 18.19 18.91
CA PRO A 284 -21.90 17.28 19.26
C PRO A 284 -23.14 18.15 19.43
N ASP A 285 -24.14 17.88 18.59
CA ASP A 285 -25.31 18.73 18.44
C ASP A 285 -26.05 18.75 19.79
N LYS A 286 -25.76 19.75 20.63
CA LYS A 286 -26.54 20.05 21.85
C LYS A 286 -27.87 20.71 21.49
N ARG A 287 -28.41 20.43 20.30
CA ARG A 287 -29.81 20.72 19.96
C ARG A 287 -30.63 19.59 20.54
N ASN A 288 -31.44 19.94 21.54
CA ASN A 288 -32.47 19.10 22.13
C ASN A 288 -33.03 18.12 21.09
N ALA A 289 -32.83 16.82 21.32
CA ALA A 289 -33.37 15.75 20.50
C ALA A 289 -34.88 15.97 20.35
N ARG A 290 -35.31 16.52 19.20
CA ARG A 290 -36.72 16.50 18.79
C ARG A 290 -37.07 15.05 18.49
N PRO A 291 -38.32 14.61 18.75
CA PRO A 291 -38.65 13.19 18.77
C PRO A 291 -38.34 12.52 17.43
N SER A 292 -37.45 11.53 17.48
CA SER A 292 -37.06 10.65 16.39
C SER A 292 -38.20 9.67 16.08
N GLY A 293 -39.16 10.09 15.26
CA GLY A 293 -40.38 9.31 14.99
C GLY A 293 -40.74 9.07 13.53
N THR A 294 -40.24 9.87 12.58
CA THR A 294 -40.66 9.73 11.18
C THR A 294 -39.94 8.55 10.49
N PRO A 295 -40.65 7.77 9.64
CA PRO A 295 -40.02 6.72 8.85
C PRO A 295 -38.83 7.22 7.99
N SER A 296 -38.92 8.46 7.48
CA SER A 296 -37.86 9.09 6.69
C SER A 296 -36.58 9.32 7.48
N HIS A 297 -36.67 9.76 8.74
CA HIS A 297 -35.49 9.93 9.62
C HIS A 297 -34.82 8.57 9.88
N LYS A 298 -35.60 7.51 10.17
CA LYS A 298 -35.04 6.16 10.37
C LYS A 298 -34.31 5.65 9.13
N VAL A 299 -34.90 5.83 7.94
CA VAL A 299 -34.26 5.43 6.67
C VAL A 299 -33.00 6.25 6.43
N PHE A 300 -33.02 7.57 6.68
CA PHE A 300 -31.84 8.43 6.54
C PHE A 300 -30.69 7.95 7.42
N GLN A 301 -30.95 7.66 8.70
CA GLN A 301 -29.91 7.20 9.64
C GLN A 301 -29.24 5.89 9.18
N ASN A 302 -29.97 4.97 8.55
CA ASN A 302 -29.41 3.72 8.04
C ASN A 302 -28.37 3.91 6.92
N PHE A 303 -28.43 5.02 6.18
CA PHE A 303 -27.51 5.33 5.07
C PHE A 303 -26.62 6.54 5.35
N ASN A 304 -26.70 7.11 6.55
CA ASN A 304 -26.02 8.33 6.90
C ASN A 304 -24.49 8.17 6.78
N ILE A 305 -23.84 9.22 6.30
CA ILE A 305 -22.39 9.33 6.26
C ILE A 305 -21.96 10.46 7.21
N HIS A 306 -20.96 10.16 8.05
CA HIS A 306 -20.53 11.04 9.13
C HIS A 306 -19.32 11.89 8.77
N GLN A 307 -18.52 11.42 7.81
CA GLN A 307 -17.26 12.05 7.42
C GLN A 307 -16.96 11.80 5.95
N THR A 308 -16.05 12.59 5.40
CA THR A 308 -15.52 12.36 4.05
C THR A 308 -14.60 11.14 4.07
N SER A 309 -14.75 10.24 3.10
CA SER A 309 -13.90 9.05 2.99
C SER A 309 -13.76 8.57 1.56
N PHE A 310 -12.58 8.04 1.23
CA PHE A 310 -12.25 7.49 -0.07
C PHE A 310 -11.89 6.02 0.07
N HIS A 311 -12.35 5.19 -0.85
CA HIS A 311 -12.18 3.75 -0.77
C HIS A 311 -11.83 3.18 -2.14
N LEU A 312 -10.83 2.31 -2.18
CA LEU A 312 -10.46 1.51 -3.35
C LEU A 312 -10.59 0.05 -2.97
N TYR A 313 -11.30 -0.73 -3.79
CA TYR A 313 -11.45 -2.17 -3.66
C TYR A 313 -11.06 -2.82 -4.99
N VAL A 314 -10.10 -3.73 -4.95
CA VAL A 314 -9.65 -4.51 -6.11
C VAL A 314 -9.76 -5.99 -5.74
N ASP A 315 -10.50 -6.76 -6.52
CA ASP A 315 -10.74 -8.18 -6.20
C ASP A 315 -9.48 -9.02 -6.42
N ARG A 316 -8.77 -8.77 -7.52
CA ARG A 316 -7.49 -9.42 -7.80
C ARG A 316 -6.50 -8.46 -8.47
N THR A 317 -5.30 -8.41 -7.93
CA THR A 317 -4.18 -7.67 -8.51
C THR A 317 -3.07 -8.65 -8.86
N ASP A 318 -2.62 -8.65 -10.11
CA ASP A 318 -1.54 -9.50 -10.61
C ASP A 318 -0.39 -8.63 -11.11
N PHE A 319 0.73 -8.71 -10.40
CA PHE A 319 1.95 -7.95 -10.66
C PHE A 319 3.02 -8.88 -11.22
N HIS A 320 3.52 -8.54 -12.41
CA HIS A 320 4.63 -9.25 -13.06
C HIS A 320 5.80 -8.29 -13.19
N LEU A 321 6.87 -8.58 -12.47
CA LEU A 321 8.12 -7.84 -12.55
C LEU A 321 9.12 -8.66 -13.34
N CYS A 322 9.57 -8.13 -14.47
CA CYS A 322 10.44 -8.84 -15.40
C CYS A 322 11.79 -8.12 -15.54
N ASP A 323 12.86 -8.89 -15.66
CA ASP A 323 14.12 -8.37 -16.14
C ASP A 323 14.04 -8.08 -17.66
N ASP A 324 14.87 -7.15 -18.13
CA ASP A 324 14.92 -6.74 -19.53
C ASP A 324 16.24 -7.19 -20.17
N ASP A 325 16.16 -8.17 -21.06
CA ASP A 325 17.33 -8.78 -21.73
C ASP A 325 17.87 -7.92 -22.89
N SER A 326 17.21 -6.81 -23.21
CA SER A 326 17.51 -6.01 -24.41
C SER A 326 18.80 -5.18 -24.32
N ALA A 327 19.47 -5.12 -23.16
CA ALA A 327 20.58 -4.20 -22.89
C ALA A 327 22.00 -4.81 -22.92
N GLY A 328 22.17 -6.11 -23.22
CA GLY A 328 23.51 -6.73 -23.27
C GLY A 328 24.29 -6.65 -21.95
N ARG A 329 23.57 -6.66 -20.82
CA ARG A 329 24.14 -6.58 -19.47
C ARG A 329 24.94 -7.84 -19.14
N THR A 330 26.05 -7.65 -18.44
CA THR A 330 26.84 -8.74 -17.85
C THR A 330 26.40 -8.97 -16.40
N PHE A 331 26.45 -10.23 -15.96
CA PHE A 331 26.09 -10.62 -14.59
C PHE A 331 27.30 -11.21 -13.84
N PRO A 332 27.29 -11.23 -12.49
CA PRO A 332 28.36 -11.85 -11.71
C PRO A 332 28.45 -13.36 -11.96
N GLU A 333 29.61 -13.95 -11.66
CA GLU A 333 29.82 -15.39 -11.79
C GLU A 333 28.79 -16.18 -10.95
N GLY A 334 28.25 -17.25 -11.53
CA GLY A 334 27.20 -18.05 -10.88
C GLY A 334 25.82 -17.40 -10.84
N TRP A 335 25.59 -16.33 -11.62
CA TRP A 335 24.24 -15.80 -11.87
C TRP A 335 23.50 -16.65 -12.89
N ASN A 336 22.43 -17.31 -12.46
CA ASN A 336 21.62 -18.20 -13.30
C ASN A 336 20.17 -17.72 -13.43
N MET A 337 19.94 -16.43 -13.21
CA MET A 337 18.62 -15.79 -13.16
C MET A 337 18.45 -14.76 -14.30
N GLU A 338 19.13 -14.95 -15.42
CA GLU A 338 19.02 -14.10 -16.61
C GLU A 338 17.58 -14.11 -17.14
N SER A 339 17.04 -12.93 -17.51
CA SER A 339 15.62 -12.76 -17.84
C SER A 339 14.67 -13.22 -16.72
N GLY A 340 15.06 -13.03 -15.46
CA GLY A 340 14.26 -13.41 -14.30
C GLY A 340 12.91 -12.68 -14.25
N ALA A 341 11.86 -13.40 -13.90
CA ALA A 341 10.52 -12.85 -13.70
C ALA A 341 9.93 -13.29 -12.37
N MET A 342 9.32 -12.35 -11.65
CA MET A 342 8.63 -12.58 -10.38
C MET A 342 7.16 -12.17 -10.49
N GLN A 343 6.29 -13.04 -10.00
CA GLN A 343 4.85 -12.79 -9.92
C GLN A 343 4.43 -12.53 -8.46
N ILE A 344 3.65 -11.47 -8.26
CA ILE A 344 3.04 -11.11 -6.97
C ILE A 344 1.53 -10.99 -7.18
N VAL A 345 0.76 -11.79 -6.48
CA VAL A 345 -0.71 -11.79 -6.56
C VAL A 345 -1.31 -11.34 -5.25
N LEU A 346 -2.14 -10.30 -5.31
CA LEU A 346 -2.93 -9.78 -4.18
C LEU A 346 -4.39 -10.10 -4.42
N ASN A 347 -5.06 -10.74 -3.46
CA ASN A 347 -6.50 -10.98 -3.51
C ASN A 347 -7.21 -10.08 -2.49
N ARG A 348 -8.29 -9.45 -2.94
CA ARG A 348 -9.14 -8.52 -2.19
C ARG A 348 -8.34 -7.41 -1.53
N LEU A 349 -7.61 -6.65 -2.34
CA LEU A 349 -6.95 -5.42 -1.90
C LEU A 349 -8.01 -4.37 -1.57
N SER A 350 -7.90 -3.77 -0.39
CA SER A 350 -8.68 -2.61 0.01
C SER A 350 -7.78 -1.50 0.53
N VAL A 351 -8.06 -0.27 0.11
CA VAL A 351 -7.41 0.95 0.60
C VAL A 351 -8.51 1.91 1.01
N ASP A 352 -8.57 2.24 2.30
CA ASP A 352 -9.53 3.19 2.86
C ASP A 352 -8.78 4.43 3.37
N VAL A 353 -9.17 5.62 2.91
CA VAL A 353 -8.56 6.90 3.27
C VAL A 353 -9.58 7.76 4.00
N TYR A 354 -9.17 8.25 5.16
CA TYR A 354 -9.94 9.11 6.05
C TYR A 354 -9.16 10.40 6.33
N PRO A 355 -9.41 11.48 5.58
CA PRO A 355 -8.60 12.70 5.65
C PRO A 355 -8.62 13.41 7.02
N SER A 356 -9.72 13.28 7.76
CA SER A 356 -9.87 13.93 9.06
C SER A 356 -10.82 13.15 9.93
N THR A 357 -10.31 12.64 11.04
CA THR A 357 -11.06 11.92 12.07
C THR A 357 -10.57 12.31 13.45
N PRO A 358 -11.43 12.40 14.49
CA PRO A 358 -10.94 12.65 15.85
C PRO A 358 -9.97 11.55 16.27
N ALA A 359 -8.77 11.92 16.74
CA ALA A 359 -7.71 10.96 17.07
C ALA A 359 -8.13 9.94 18.15
N ALA A 360 -8.99 10.36 19.08
CA ALA A 360 -9.55 9.51 20.14
C ALA A 360 -10.75 8.66 19.69
N SER A 361 -11.12 8.67 18.40
CA SER A 361 -12.24 7.87 17.88
C SER A 361 -11.93 6.37 18.00
N ASP A 362 -12.96 5.59 18.36
CA ASP A 362 -12.90 4.13 18.35
C ASP A 362 -12.95 3.52 16.93
N ARG A 363 -13.18 4.35 15.90
CA ARG A 363 -13.27 3.96 14.48
C ARG A 363 -14.46 3.07 14.15
N SER A 364 -15.46 2.99 15.03
CA SER A 364 -16.69 2.21 14.82
C SER A 364 -17.49 2.63 13.58
N ILE A 365 -17.31 3.89 13.14
CA ILE A 365 -17.97 4.45 11.95
C ILE A 365 -17.22 4.18 10.63
N TRP A 366 -16.03 3.57 10.68
CA TRP A 366 -15.25 3.25 9.49
C TRP A 366 -15.90 2.10 8.72
N VAL A 367 -15.73 2.12 7.40
CA VAL A 367 -16.42 1.21 6.49
C VAL A 367 -15.73 -0.14 6.54
N ARG A 368 -16.48 -1.20 6.86
CA ARG A 368 -15.97 -2.58 6.92
C ARG A 368 -14.76 -2.74 7.87
N TYR A 369 -14.69 -1.94 8.92
CA TYR A 369 -13.58 -1.97 9.88
C TYR A 369 -14.07 -2.61 11.19
N ASN A 370 -13.40 -3.68 11.61
CA ASN A 370 -13.80 -4.43 12.81
C ASN A 370 -13.13 -3.81 14.04
N VAL A 371 -13.92 -3.48 15.06
CA VAL A 371 -13.46 -2.89 16.33
C VAL A 371 -14.07 -3.71 17.48
N PRO A 372 -13.33 -3.96 18.58
CA PRO A 372 -11.91 -3.65 18.78
C PRO A 372 -10.99 -4.60 18.00
N ASN A 373 -9.78 -4.14 17.71
CA ASN A 373 -8.69 -4.92 17.11
C ASN A 373 -7.32 -4.50 17.68
N ASN A 374 -6.27 -5.27 17.40
CA ASN A 374 -4.91 -5.01 17.89
C ASN A 374 -4.42 -3.59 17.60
N CYS A 375 -4.68 -3.08 16.39
CA CYS A 375 -4.30 -1.72 15.98
C CYS A 375 -5.03 -0.66 16.82
N THR A 376 -6.35 -0.76 17.00
CA THR A 376 -7.13 0.20 17.81
C THR A 376 -6.70 0.20 19.29
N THR A 377 -6.37 -0.97 19.83
CA THR A 377 -5.86 -1.08 21.20
C THR A 377 -4.49 -0.44 21.32
N TRP A 378 -3.58 -0.72 20.38
CA TRP A 378 -2.25 -0.11 20.34
C TRP A 378 -2.33 1.41 20.15
N MET A 379 -3.13 1.92 19.21
CA MET A 379 -3.28 3.36 18.99
C MET A 379 -3.75 4.09 20.25
N THR A 380 -4.73 3.50 20.96
CA THR A 380 -5.23 4.06 22.23
C THR A 380 -4.11 4.15 23.27
N GLN A 381 -3.28 3.11 23.37
CA GLN A 381 -2.12 3.10 24.27
C GLN A 381 -1.05 4.10 23.85
N LEU A 382 -0.76 4.19 22.54
CA LEU A 382 0.22 5.10 21.96
C LEU A 382 -0.14 6.56 22.19
N LEU A 383 -1.41 6.94 21.96
CA LEU A 383 -1.91 8.29 22.20
C LEU A 383 -1.84 8.65 23.69
N ARG A 384 -2.18 7.71 24.58
CA ARG A 384 -2.07 7.93 26.03
C ARG A 384 -0.62 8.19 26.45
N GLN A 385 0.32 7.37 25.97
CA GLN A 385 1.75 7.51 26.28
C GLN A 385 2.32 8.83 25.73
N ASN A 386 1.98 9.17 24.48
CA ASN A 386 2.41 10.43 23.89
C ASN A 386 1.84 11.65 24.62
N TYR A 387 0.57 11.59 25.07
CA TYR A 387 -0.01 12.63 25.92
C TYR A 387 0.77 12.81 27.22
N GLU A 388 1.07 11.72 27.93
CA GLU A 388 1.82 11.74 29.19
C GLU A 388 3.23 12.33 28.97
N LYS A 389 3.94 11.89 27.93
CA LYS A 389 5.28 12.36 27.56
C LYS A 389 5.33 13.85 27.23
N ILE A 390 4.45 14.31 26.35
CA ILE A 390 4.38 15.71 25.93
C ILE A 390 3.96 16.58 27.13
N SER A 391 2.96 16.15 27.89
CA SER A 391 2.48 16.88 29.08
C SER A 391 3.58 17.06 30.14
N ALA A 392 4.41 16.04 30.37
CA ALA A 392 5.52 16.10 31.31
C ALA A 392 6.59 17.11 30.91
N ALA A 393 6.84 17.29 29.61
CA ALA A 393 7.81 18.25 29.07
C ALA A 393 7.31 19.72 29.07
N LEU A 394 6.02 19.96 29.29
CA LEU A 394 5.42 21.29 29.28
C LEU A 394 5.33 21.92 30.68
N ASP A 395 5.53 23.24 30.75
CA ASP A 395 5.29 24.06 31.93
C ASP A 395 3.80 24.10 32.32
N GLY A 396 3.48 24.42 33.57
CA GLY A 396 2.10 24.35 34.11
C GLY A 396 1.03 25.04 33.27
N SER A 397 1.25 26.29 32.83
CA SER A 397 0.27 27.00 31.99
C SER A 397 0.15 26.42 30.58
N ALA A 398 1.24 25.90 30.01
CA ALA A 398 1.25 25.27 28.70
C ALA A 398 0.58 23.90 28.75
N ARG A 399 0.79 23.15 29.84
CA ARG A 399 0.15 21.86 30.13
C ARG A 399 -1.37 21.97 30.21
N GLU A 400 -1.89 22.98 30.92
CA GLU A 400 -3.34 23.22 30.98
C GLU A 400 -3.95 23.56 29.61
N ARG A 401 -3.26 24.40 28.81
CA ARG A 401 -3.70 24.72 27.45
C ARG A 401 -3.68 23.47 26.57
N PHE A 402 -2.61 22.69 26.62
CA PHE A 402 -2.47 21.44 25.89
C PHE A 402 -3.58 20.43 26.25
N ALA A 403 -3.89 20.25 27.54
CA ALA A 403 -4.97 19.36 27.99
C ALA A 403 -6.35 19.76 27.42
N ARG A 404 -6.62 21.06 27.25
CA ARG A 404 -7.86 21.56 26.61
C ARG A 404 -7.88 21.37 25.10
N MET A 405 -6.71 21.35 24.46
CA MET A 405 -6.58 21.21 23.01
C MET A 405 -6.50 19.76 22.55
N TRP A 406 -5.93 18.85 23.36
CA TRP A 406 -5.75 17.43 23.01
C TRP A 406 -7.01 16.74 22.45
N PRO A 407 -8.23 16.96 23.01
CA PRO A 407 -9.45 16.36 22.45
C PRO A 407 -9.81 16.83 21.03
N GLN A 408 -9.21 17.93 20.55
CA GLN A 408 -9.41 18.46 19.20
C GLN A 408 -8.44 17.87 18.17
N LEU A 409 -7.47 17.06 18.62
CA LEU A 409 -6.51 16.39 17.75
C LEU A 409 -7.24 15.55 16.71
N GLN A 410 -6.91 15.77 15.44
CA GLN A 410 -7.39 14.99 14.33
C GLN A 410 -6.31 14.07 13.80
N THR A 411 -6.74 13.03 13.11
CA THR A 411 -5.89 12.06 12.43
C THR A 411 -6.35 11.92 11.00
N GLU A 412 -5.40 12.08 10.09
CA GLU A 412 -5.49 11.58 8.72
C GLU A 412 -5.05 10.12 8.74
N SER A 413 -5.94 9.21 8.31
CA SER A 413 -5.69 7.77 8.36
C SER A 413 -5.78 7.13 6.98
N ILE A 414 -4.83 6.25 6.69
CA ILE A 414 -4.86 5.37 5.51
C ILE A 414 -4.80 3.93 6.01
N VAL A 415 -5.80 3.13 5.64
CA VAL A 415 -5.90 1.71 6.00
C VAL A 415 -5.75 0.88 4.74
N VAL A 416 -4.74 0.03 4.67
CA VAL A 416 -4.52 -0.93 3.58
C VAL A 416 -4.77 -2.33 4.12
N ARG A 417 -5.64 -3.11 3.47
CA ARG A 417 -5.85 -4.52 3.83
C ARG A 417 -5.78 -5.39 2.59
N ILE A 418 -5.11 -6.53 2.73
CA ILE A 418 -5.02 -7.57 1.71
C ILE A 418 -5.47 -8.85 2.38
N ASP A 419 -6.40 -9.56 1.78
CA ASP A 419 -6.89 -10.78 2.40
C ASP A 419 -6.01 -11.98 2.12
N ASP A 420 -5.47 -12.10 0.91
CA ASP A 420 -4.59 -13.20 0.55
C ASP A 420 -3.48 -12.69 -0.38
N LEU A 421 -2.27 -13.20 -0.17
CA LEU A 421 -1.02 -12.74 -0.77
C LEU A 421 -0.18 -13.95 -1.13
N ASP A 422 0.22 -14.03 -2.39
CA ASP A 422 1.09 -15.07 -2.92
C ASP A 422 2.19 -14.42 -3.77
N VAL A 423 3.44 -14.64 -3.35
CA VAL A 423 4.63 -14.19 -4.07
C VAL A 423 5.37 -15.42 -4.57
N LYS A 424 5.51 -15.54 -5.88
CA LYS A 424 6.26 -16.65 -6.49
C LYS A 424 7.76 -16.41 -6.42
N CYS A 425 8.51 -17.50 -6.30
CA CYS A 425 9.95 -17.47 -6.52
C CYS A 425 10.27 -16.95 -7.92
N VAL A 426 11.47 -16.39 -8.08
CA VAL A 426 11.94 -15.93 -9.40
C VAL A 426 11.96 -17.12 -10.37
N SER A 427 11.49 -16.87 -11.58
CA SER A 427 11.44 -17.85 -12.66
C SER A 427 12.28 -17.36 -13.84
N VAL A 428 12.91 -18.30 -14.54
CA VAL A 428 13.66 -18.05 -15.78
C VAL A 428 12.97 -18.79 -16.93
N GLN A 429 13.38 -18.53 -18.17
CA GLN A 429 12.76 -19.16 -19.35
C GLN A 429 12.76 -20.70 -19.31
N SER A 430 13.73 -21.31 -18.63
CA SER A 430 13.83 -22.77 -18.46
C SER A 430 12.95 -23.33 -17.34
N THR A 431 12.36 -22.48 -16.49
CA THR A 431 11.51 -22.89 -15.37
C THR A 431 10.18 -23.44 -15.87
N LYS A 432 9.89 -24.71 -15.55
CA LYS A 432 8.58 -25.32 -15.83
C LYS A 432 7.53 -24.79 -14.88
N ARG A 433 6.28 -24.67 -15.35
CA ARG A 433 5.14 -24.19 -14.55
C ARG A 433 4.96 -24.98 -13.25
N ASP A 434 5.13 -26.30 -13.29
CA ASP A 434 4.94 -27.18 -12.12
C ASP A 434 6.06 -27.08 -11.09
N ALA A 435 7.17 -26.41 -11.42
CA ALA A 435 8.30 -26.18 -10.53
C ALA A 435 8.22 -24.83 -9.78
N LEU A 436 7.20 -24.01 -10.07
CA LEU A 436 7.05 -22.68 -9.45
C LEU A 436 6.62 -22.82 -7.98
N GLN A 437 7.54 -22.48 -7.08
CA GLN A 437 7.29 -22.43 -5.65
C GLN A 437 6.86 -21.02 -5.23
N SER A 438 6.13 -20.93 -4.13
CA SER A 438 5.81 -19.65 -3.50
C SER A 438 6.91 -19.28 -2.51
N LEU A 439 7.54 -18.13 -2.73
CA LEU A 439 8.45 -17.49 -1.77
C LEU A 439 7.67 -17.11 -0.51
N PHE A 440 6.53 -16.44 -0.69
CA PHE A 440 5.62 -16.07 0.39
C PHE A 440 4.22 -16.54 0.04
N ALA A 441 3.54 -17.21 0.97
CA ALA A 441 2.16 -17.60 0.81
C ALA A 441 1.39 -17.48 2.12
N ALA A 442 0.16 -16.95 2.07
CA ALA A 442 -0.74 -17.01 3.20
C ALA A 442 -1.00 -18.47 3.61
N ASN A 443 -0.95 -18.75 4.91
CA ASN A 443 -1.19 -20.10 5.42
C ASN A 443 -2.68 -20.32 5.67
N ALA A 444 -3.38 -20.81 4.64
CA ALA A 444 -4.80 -21.08 4.69
C ALA A 444 -5.19 -22.07 5.82
N LYS A 445 -4.37 -23.10 6.08
CA LYS A 445 -4.64 -24.10 7.14
C LYS A 445 -4.66 -23.43 8.52
N SER A 446 -3.63 -22.64 8.85
CA SER A 446 -3.56 -21.90 10.11
C SER A 446 -4.64 -20.81 10.22
N ARG A 447 -5.06 -20.24 9.08
CA ARG A 447 -6.14 -19.25 9.06
C ARG A 447 -7.51 -19.84 9.42
N LEU A 448 -7.76 -21.12 9.13
CA LEU A 448 -9.02 -21.79 9.51
C LEU A 448 -9.20 -21.89 11.03
N SER A 449 -8.11 -21.88 11.80
CA SER A 449 -8.16 -21.82 13.27
C SER A 449 -8.40 -20.41 13.83
N LEU A 450 -8.47 -19.39 12.98
CA LEU A 450 -8.65 -17.99 13.36
C LEU A 450 -10.04 -17.48 12.93
N PRO A 451 -10.51 -16.35 13.49
CA PRO A 451 -11.75 -15.71 13.04
C PRO A 451 -11.78 -15.47 11.52
N SER A 452 -12.93 -15.72 10.88
CA SER A 452 -13.11 -15.81 9.42
C SER A 452 -12.79 -14.54 8.60
N ASN A 453 -12.51 -13.42 9.26
CA ASN A 453 -12.35 -12.10 8.64
C ASN A 453 -10.97 -11.45 8.85
N LEU A 454 -9.94 -12.20 9.27
CA LEU A 454 -8.60 -11.65 9.44
C LEU A 454 -7.87 -11.57 8.08
N PRO A 455 -7.46 -10.38 7.63
CA PRO A 455 -6.66 -10.24 6.41
C PRO A 455 -5.22 -10.75 6.61
N ILE A 456 -4.53 -11.14 5.53
CA ILE A 456 -3.10 -11.49 5.60
C ILE A 456 -2.23 -10.27 5.89
N LEU A 457 -2.64 -9.09 5.41
CA LEU A 457 -2.01 -7.81 5.72
C LEU A 457 -3.08 -6.82 6.18
N HIS A 458 -2.83 -6.16 7.30
CA HIS A 458 -3.53 -4.95 7.72
C HIS A 458 -2.48 -3.90 8.06
N LEU A 459 -2.43 -2.82 7.30
CA LEU A 459 -1.54 -1.69 7.50
C LEU A 459 -2.38 -0.45 7.78
N GLU A 460 -2.01 0.32 8.80
CA GLU A 460 -2.66 1.56 9.18
C GLU A 460 -1.61 2.65 9.35
N LEU A 461 -1.71 3.71 8.56
CA LEU A 461 -0.89 4.92 8.64
C LEU A 461 -1.73 6.01 9.28
N CYS A 462 -1.20 6.69 10.28
CA CYS A 462 -1.86 7.79 10.97
C CYS A 462 -0.93 9.00 11.06
N ASN A 463 -1.38 10.13 10.52
CA ASN A 463 -0.73 11.42 10.68
C ASN A 463 -1.63 12.34 11.52
N PHE A 464 -1.05 13.04 12.49
CA PHE A 464 -1.80 13.83 13.48
C PHE A 464 -1.70 15.32 13.20
N PHE A 465 -2.81 16.04 13.33
CA PHE A 465 -2.84 17.48 13.12
C PHE A 465 -3.96 18.17 13.90
N TYR A 466 -3.86 19.50 14.04
CA TYR A 466 -4.92 20.35 14.58
C TYR A 466 -5.51 21.22 13.46
N PRO A 467 -6.84 21.19 13.22
CA PRO A 467 -7.46 21.94 12.11
C PRO A 467 -7.37 23.47 12.23
N ALA A 468 -7.28 24.00 13.46
CA ALA A 468 -7.41 25.44 13.74
C ALA A 468 -6.14 26.12 14.26
N SER A 469 -5.02 25.40 14.40
CA SER A 469 -3.76 25.94 14.94
C SER A 469 -2.57 25.05 14.59
N GLN A 470 -1.47 25.64 14.15
CA GLN A 470 -0.20 24.93 13.93
C GLN A 470 0.75 24.99 15.14
N SER A 471 0.35 25.57 16.28
CA SER A 471 1.27 25.96 17.35
C SER A 471 1.30 25.04 18.59
N TYR A 472 0.70 23.85 18.52
CA TYR A 472 0.69 22.89 19.64
C TYR A 472 1.53 21.65 19.33
N PRO A 473 2.20 21.05 20.34
CA PRO A 473 2.98 19.84 20.12
C PRO A 473 2.08 18.70 19.64
N LEU A 474 2.55 17.99 18.62
CA LEU A 474 1.88 16.85 18.00
C LEU A 474 2.58 15.55 18.40
N PRO A 475 1.82 14.45 18.57
CA PRO A 475 2.45 13.13 18.60
C PRO A 475 3.12 12.81 17.25
N PRO A 476 4.16 11.96 17.24
CA PRO A 476 4.74 11.44 16.01
C PRO A 476 3.69 10.77 15.11
N SER A 477 3.91 10.80 13.79
CA SER A 477 3.14 9.95 12.87
C SER A 477 3.31 8.49 13.26
N SER A 478 2.28 7.67 13.09
CA SER A 478 2.32 6.26 13.49
C SER A 478 1.94 5.32 12.36
N THR A 479 2.57 4.14 12.35
CA THR A 479 2.37 3.07 11.38
C THR A 479 2.21 1.74 12.10
N HIS A 480 1.03 1.13 12.00
CA HIS A 480 0.79 -0.24 12.43
C HIS A 480 0.78 -1.18 11.23
N ILE A 481 1.45 -2.31 11.33
CA ILE A 481 1.42 -3.38 10.34
C ILE A 481 1.10 -4.67 11.07
N GLN A 482 0.06 -5.37 10.66
CA GLN A 482 -0.29 -6.68 11.14
C GLN A 482 -0.27 -7.69 10.00
N LEU A 483 0.54 -8.73 10.14
CA LEU A 483 0.59 -9.87 9.25
C LEU A 483 -0.13 -11.08 9.86
N GLY A 484 -1.02 -11.69 9.10
CA GLY A 484 -1.65 -12.97 9.44
C GLY A 484 -0.70 -14.15 9.25
N PRO A 485 -1.18 -15.39 9.43
CA PRO A 485 -0.37 -16.60 9.23
C PRO A 485 0.18 -16.71 7.82
N PHE A 486 1.50 -16.89 7.69
CA PHE A 486 2.18 -17.05 6.41
C PHE A 486 3.30 -18.09 6.46
N ASN A 487 3.64 -18.61 5.27
CA ASN A 487 4.83 -19.40 5.03
C ASN A 487 5.81 -18.57 4.19
N LEU A 488 7.06 -18.48 4.61
CA LEU A 488 8.16 -17.84 3.90
C LEU A 488 9.22 -18.89 3.56
N LEU A 489 9.39 -19.20 2.29
CA LEU A 489 10.46 -20.05 1.79
C LEU A 489 11.73 -19.22 1.55
N LEU A 490 12.86 -19.65 2.09
CA LEU A 490 14.15 -19.04 1.82
C LEU A 490 14.77 -19.66 0.56
N ASP A 491 14.42 -19.11 -0.60
CA ASP A 491 15.02 -19.48 -1.88
C ASP A 491 16.21 -18.56 -2.22
N THR A 492 17.40 -19.12 -2.34
CA THR A 492 18.64 -18.36 -2.53
C THR A 492 18.66 -17.57 -3.84
N GLN A 493 18.11 -18.12 -4.92
CA GLN A 493 18.05 -17.44 -6.21
C GLN A 493 17.13 -16.22 -6.13
N THR A 494 15.93 -16.41 -5.59
CA THR A 494 14.95 -15.34 -5.43
C THR A 494 15.48 -14.22 -4.53
N ILE A 495 16.17 -14.54 -3.43
CA ILE A 495 16.77 -13.53 -2.55
C ILE A 495 17.85 -12.71 -3.27
N ARG A 496 18.76 -13.34 -4.02
CA ARG A 496 19.79 -12.65 -4.83
C ARG A 496 19.16 -11.73 -5.87
N TRP A 497 18.16 -12.23 -6.59
CA TRP A 497 17.45 -11.45 -7.60
C TRP A 497 16.71 -10.26 -6.97
N MET A 498 15.98 -10.47 -5.87
CA MET A 498 15.33 -9.36 -5.15
C MET A 498 16.33 -8.32 -4.64
N ALA A 499 17.50 -8.74 -4.13
CA ALA A 499 18.51 -7.80 -3.66
C ALA A 499 19.04 -6.90 -4.79
N TYR A 500 19.32 -7.47 -5.96
CA TYR A 500 19.66 -6.72 -7.18
C TYR A 500 18.54 -5.73 -7.56
N MET A 501 17.30 -6.22 -7.64
CA MET A 501 16.13 -5.41 -8.01
C MET A 501 15.87 -4.26 -7.03
N LEU A 502 15.94 -4.54 -5.72
CA LEU A 502 15.71 -3.54 -4.68
C LEU A 502 16.83 -2.50 -4.64
N ALA A 503 18.08 -2.89 -4.85
CA ALA A 503 19.19 -1.94 -4.94
C ALA A 503 18.97 -0.97 -6.11
N ASP A 504 18.53 -1.50 -7.26
CA ASP A 504 18.26 -0.69 -8.44
C ASP A 504 17.07 0.28 -8.26
N ILE A 505 15.97 -0.21 -7.66
CA ILE A 505 14.80 0.61 -7.31
C ILE A 505 15.18 1.66 -6.26
N SER A 506 16.00 1.29 -5.25
CA SER A 506 16.46 2.20 -4.20
C SER A 506 17.31 3.33 -4.76
N ALA A 507 18.26 3.02 -5.66
CA ALA A 507 19.05 4.03 -6.34
C ALA A 507 18.15 5.01 -7.13
N ALA A 508 17.12 4.48 -7.82
CA ALA A 508 16.14 5.29 -8.51
C ALA A 508 15.25 6.12 -7.57
N LEU A 509 15.09 5.77 -6.29
CA LEU A 509 14.35 6.54 -5.28
C LEU A 509 15.22 7.63 -4.63
N ASP A 510 16.46 7.30 -4.26
CA ASP A 510 17.38 8.17 -3.50
C ASP A 510 17.75 9.46 -4.25
N ASP A 511 17.88 9.40 -5.58
CA ASP A 511 18.31 10.53 -6.43
C ASP A 511 17.35 11.76 -6.41
N GLY A 512 16.18 11.66 -5.77
CA GLY A 512 15.18 12.74 -5.78
C GLY A 512 14.42 13.00 -4.48
N MET A 513 14.42 12.07 -3.51
CA MET A 513 13.68 12.25 -2.25
C MET A 513 14.48 13.01 -1.17
N ARG A 514 15.81 13.07 -1.29
CA ARG A 514 16.67 13.75 -0.30
C ARG A 514 16.60 15.28 -0.39
N SER A 515 16.07 15.86 -1.47
CA SER A 515 15.95 17.31 -1.64
C SER A 515 14.79 17.96 -0.88
N SER A 516 13.89 17.18 -0.28
CA SER A 516 12.77 17.68 0.56
C SER A 516 12.82 17.23 2.02
N ALA A 517 13.85 16.49 2.43
CA ALA A 517 14.03 16.04 3.81
C ALA A 517 14.65 17.16 4.68
N THR A 518 13.86 18.21 4.92
CA THR A 518 14.08 19.10 6.07
C THR A 518 13.43 18.47 7.28
N GLU A 519 14.24 18.21 8.31
CA GLU A 519 13.94 17.60 9.62
C GLU A 519 13.73 16.07 9.62
N ASN A 520 14.46 15.37 10.50
CA ASN A 520 14.25 13.95 10.80
C ASN A 520 12.86 13.79 11.44
N VAL A 521 11.83 13.55 10.62
CA VAL A 521 10.47 13.28 11.11
C VAL A 521 10.46 11.90 11.75
N GLN A 522 10.38 11.85 13.08
CA GLN A 522 10.25 10.60 13.82
C GLN A 522 8.88 9.96 13.51
N VAL A 523 8.88 8.67 13.15
CA VAL A 523 7.67 7.87 12.90
C VAL A 523 7.65 6.68 13.85
N ASP A 524 6.56 6.51 14.58
CA ASP A 524 6.29 5.39 15.48
C ASP A 524 5.77 4.18 14.68
N VAL A 525 6.56 3.13 14.57
CA VAL A 525 6.26 1.93 13.79
C VAL A 525 6.11 0.71 14.69
N ARG A 526 5.07 -0.09 14.44
CA ARG A 526 4.85 -1.40 15.04
C ARG A 526 4.41 -2.42 14.00
N LEU A 527 5.09 -3.55 13.98
CA LEU A 527 4.83 -4.70 13.12
C LEU A 527 4.52 -5.93 13.97
N ASP A 528 3.29 -6.43 13.92
CA ASP A 528 2.86 -7.66 14.58
C ASP A 528 2.65 -8.77 13.53
N MET A 529 3.31 -9.92 13.69
CA MET A 529 3.13 -11.10 12.84
C MET A 529 2.53 -12.25 13.64
N LEU A 530 1.50 -12.87 13.09
CA LEU A 530 0.80 -14.00 13.69
C LEU A 530 1.19 -15.30 12.98
N MET A 531 1.63 -16.30 13.73
CA MET A 531 2.01 -17.63 13.22
C MET A 531 2.94 -17.63 11.99
N PRO A 532 4.02 -16.82 11.95
CA PRO A 532 4.96 -16.88 10.84
C PRO A 532 5.70 -18.22 10.83
N LYS A 533 5.85 -18.80 9.63
CA LYS A 533 6.59 -20.04 9.40
C LYS A 533 7.68 -19.80 8.36
N ILE A 534 8.94 -19.86 8.77
CA ILE A 534 10.10 -19.73 7.88
C ILE A 534 10.60 -21.12 7.50
N ILE A 535 10.69 -21.39 6.21
CA ILE A 535 11.06 -22.68 5.64
C ILE A 535 12.41 -22.51 4.95
N ILE A 536 13.40 -23.24 5.44
CA ILE A 536 14.76 -23.24 4.90
C ILE A 536 14.99 -24.58 4.21
N PRO A 537 15.11 -24.63 2.88
CA PRO A 537 15.37 -25.88 2.17
C PRO A 537 16.77 -26.40 2.50
N SER A 538 16.89 -27.72 2.65
CA SER A 538 18.17 -28.39 2.83
C SER A 538 19.00 -28.31 1.55
N CYS A 539 20.30 -28.09 1.74
CA CYS A 539 21.25 -27.81 0.67
C CYS A 539 21.78 -29.07 -0.04
N ALA A 540 21.43 -30.27 0.41
CA ALA A 540 21.97 -31.52 -0.12
C ALA A 540 20.88 -32.47 -0.61
N GLY A 541 20.92 -32.79 -1.90
CA GLY A 541 20.15 -33.87 -2.52
C GLY A 541 20.69 -35.24 -2.10
N GLU A 542 20.51 -35.59 -0.83
CA GLU A 542 20.74 -36.96 -0.37
C GLU A 542 19.53 -37.81 -0.80
N GLU A 543 19.78 -38.90 -1.53
CA GLU A 543 18.71 -39.86 -1.85
C GLU A 543 18.21 -40.60 -0.59
N ASP A 544 19.00 -40.58 0.49
CA ASP A 544 18.64 -41.17 1.76
C ASP A 544 17.52 -40.37 2.45
N LYS A 545 16.36 -41.01 2.53
CA LYS A 545 15.12 -40.47 3.09
C LYS A 545 15.21 -40.11 4.58
N ARG A 546 16.26 -40.54 5.29
CA ARG A 546 16.50 -40.20 6.70
C ARG A 546 16.97 -38.77 6.89
N PHE A 547 17.56 -38.15 5.86
CA PHE A 547 17.96 -36.76 5.94
C PHE A 547 16.74 -35.84 5.84
N PRO A 548 16.58 -34.88 6.77
CA PRO A 548 15.57 -33.87 6.63
C PRO A 548 15.83 -33.01 5.39
N LYS A 549 14.74 -32.65 4.71
CA LYS A 549 14.78 -31.80 3.50
C LYS A 549 14.55 -30.33 3.81
N ARG A 550 14.00 -30.00 4.97
CA ARG A 550 13.70 -28.61 5.34
C ARG A 550 13.90 -28.39 6.83
N PHE A 551 14.39 -27.21 7.19
CA PHE A 551 14.30 -26.66 8.53
C PHE A 551 13.13 -25.69 8.58
N VAL A 552 12.33 -25.78 9.63
CA VAL A 552 11.10 -25.02 9.77
C VAL A 552 11.16 -24.27 11.08
N VAL A 553 11.33 -22.95 11.01
CA VAL A 553 11.29 -22.06 12.17
C VAL A 553 9.88 -21.52 12.31
N SER A 554 9.26 -21.74 13.46
CA SER A 554 7.88 -21.32 13.72
C SER A 554 7.79 -20.56 15.04
N THR A 555 6.86 -19.60 15.12
CA THR A 555 6.49 -18.91 16.36
C THR A 555 5.02 -18.56 16.32
N SER A 556 4.37 -18.42 17.48
CA SER A 556 2.95 -18.05 17.54
C SER A 556 2.74 -16.55 17.28
N THR A 557 3.57 -15.70 17.87
CA THR A 557 3.57 -14.26 17.63
C THR A 557 4.99 -13.69 17.59
N LEU A 558 5.16 -12.66 16.77
CA LEU A 558 6.40 -11.89 16.60
C LEU A 558 6.02 -10.41 16.49
N SER A 559 6.59 -9.55 17.32
CA SER A 559 6.35 -8.11 17.31
C SER A 559 7.67 -7.37 17.12
N VAL A 560 7.71 -6.39 16.22
CA VAL A 560 8.86 -5.53 15.95
C VAL A 560 8.42 -4.08 16.06
N THR A 561 9.08 -3.26 16.88
CA THR A 561 8.66 -1.86 17.09
C THR A 561 9.82 -0.95 17.49
N ASN A 562 9.75 0.33 17.09
CA ASN A 562 10.62 1.40 17.59
C ASN A 562 9.92 2.27 18.67
N CYS A 563 8.71 1.91 19.09
CA CYS A 563 7.96 2.61 20.13
C CYS A 563 8.43 2.17 21.53
N LEU A 564 9.55 2.73 21.99
CA LEU A 564 10.18 2.31 23.26
C LEU A 564 9.58 2.99 24.50
N ASN A 565 8.53 3.80 24.35
CA ASN A 565 7.96 4.64 25.42
C ASN A 565 7.40 3.86 26.63
N SER A 566 7.20 2.53 26.52
CA SER A 566 6.70 1.69 27.61
C SER A 566 7.78 0.98 28.42
N GLU A 567 9.04 1.02 27.99
CA GLU A 567 10.13 0.27 28.61
C GLU A 567 11.13 1.20 29.31
N SER A 568 11.54 0.84 30.52
CA SER A 568 12.58 1.58 31.25
C SER A 568 14.00 1.26 30.76
N SER A 569 14.17 0.13 30.05
CA SER A 569 15.42 -0.35 29.47
C SER A 569 15.13 -1.14 28.20
N ILE A 570 16.04 -1.04 27.22
CA ILE A 570 16.00 -1.86 25.99
C ILE A 570 16.37 -3.32 26.30
N LEU A 571 17.16 -3.55 27.35
CA LEU A 571 17.55 -4.88 27.82
C LEU A 571 16.57 -5.43 28.86
N SER A 572 16.31 -6.74 28.80
CA SER A 572 15.59 -7.46 29.86
C SER A 572 16.19 -8.85 30.08
N GLY A 573 16.46 -9.23 31.32
CA GLY A 573 17.03 -10.54 31.64
C GLY A 573 18.50 -10.46 32.02
N PHE A 574 19.30 -11.43 31.60
CA PHE A 574 20.67 -11.58 32.09
C PHE A 574 21.59 -10.47 31.56
N LEU A 575 21.37 -9.94 30.35
CA LEU A 575 22.20 -8.87 29.79
C LEU A 575 22.16 -7.59 30.63
N ASN A 576 21.02 -7.31 31.27
CA ASN A 576 20.88 -6.19 32.21
C ASN A 576 21.71 -6.42 33.48
N HIS A 577 21.94 -7.67 33.87
CA HIS A 577 22.68 -8.06 35.08
C HIS A 577 24.17 -8.38 34.85
N ILE A 578 24.62 -8.46 33.59
CA ILE A 578 26.04 -8.62 33.27
C ILE A 578 26.81 -7.42 33.84
N THR A 579 27.84 -7.66 34.65
CA THR A 579 28.72 -6.60 35.14
C THR A 579 29.73 -6.16 34.07
N THR A 580 30.26 -4.95 34.16
CA THR A 580 31.30 -4.47 33.22
C THR A 580 32.52 -5.40 33.20
N GLY A 581 32.92 -5.92 34.36
CA GLY A 581 34.02 -6.90 34.44
C GLY A 581 33.74 -8.25 33.77
N ALA A 582 32.46 -8.66 33.62
CA ALA A 582 32.10 -9.84 32.84
C ALA A 582 32.12 -9.58 31.33
N ILE A 583 31.90 -8.33 30.90
CA ILE A 583 32.06 -7.89 29.51
C ILE A 583 33.55 -7.91 29.13
N ASP A 584 34.45 -7.58 30.07
CA ASP A 584 35.90 -7.62 29.83
C ASP A 584 36.43 -9.04 29.55
N VAL A 585 35.74 -10.08 30.03
CA VAL A 585 36.07 -11.48 29.72
C VAL A 585 35.97 -11.78 28.22
N LEU A 586 35.21 -10.99 27.46
CA LEU A 586 35.13 -11.13 25.99
C LEU A 586 36.50 -10.99 25.32
N ASP A 587 37.45 -10.24 25.89
CA ASP A 587 38.80 -10.11 25.30
C ASP A 587 39.58 -11.44 25.28
N ASN A 588 39.18 -12.40 26.10
CA ASN A 588 39.83 -13.70 26.18
C ASN A 588 39.36 -14.68 25.10
N PHE A 589 38.32 -14.34 24.33
CA PHE A 589 37.78 -15.19 23.28
C PHE A 589 38.25 -14.72 21.90
N LYS A 590 38.69 -15.67 21.07
CA LYS A 590 38.96 -15.40 19.64
C LYS A 590 37.65 -15.38 18.88
N PHE A 591 37.06 -14.20 18.72
CA PHE A 591 35.92 -14.01 17.85
C PHE A 591 36.37 -13.89 16.38
N VAL A 592 35.51 -14.35 15.46
CA VAL A 592 35.65 -14.07 14.02
C VAL A 592 35.35 -12.60 13.72
N MET A 593 34.65 -11.93 14.64
CA MET A 593 34.20 -10.53 14.59
C MET A 593 35.01 -9.64 15.54
N ASP A 594 34.94 -8.31 15.35
CA ASP A 594 35.56 -7.33 16.24
C ASP A 594 34.90 -7.34 17.64
N ALA A 595 35.66 -7.77 18.66
CA ALA A 595 35.20 -7.86 20.04
C ALA A 595 34.88 -6.49 20.64
N GLU A 596 35.57 -5.43 20.21
CA GLU A 596 35.38 -4.07 20.71
C GLU A 596 34.01 -3.51 20.28
N SER A 597 33.62 -3.79 19.04
CA SER A 597 32.29 -3.50 18.51
C SER A 597 31.16 -4.15 19.33
N LEU A 598 31.32 -5.42 19.73
CA LEU A 598 30.33 -6.12 20.57
C LEU A 598 30.25 -5.50 21.97
N LYS A 599 31.39 -5.20 22.60
CA LYS A 599 31.44 -4.52 23.91
C LYS A 599 30.72 -3.18 23.87
N ASN A 600 31.03 -2.35 22.88
CA ASN A 600 30.40 -1.05 22.69
C ASN A 600 28.88 -1.17 22.48
N ALA A 601 28.43 -2.17 21.74
CA ALA A 601 27.01 -2.42 21.53
C ALA A 601 26.29 -2.86 22.83
N ILE A 602 26.88 -3.77 23.62
CA ILE A 602 26.31 -4.21 24.91
C ILE A 602 26.31 -3.08 25.94
N VAL A 603 27.38 -2.27 26.00
CA VAL A 603 27.47 -1.12 26.91
C VAL A 603 26.48 -0.03 26.50
N GLY A 604 26.34 0.24 25.21
CA GLY A 604 25.33 1.16 24.67
C GLY A 604 23.93 0.75 25.10
N LEU A 605 23.57 -0.52 24.95
CA LEU A 605 22.25 -1.04 25.33
C LEU A 605 21.87 -0.87 26.82
N LYS A 606 22.84 -0.59 27.70
CA LYS A 606 22.59 -0.28 29.13
C LYS A 606 22.26 1.20 29.38
N GLN A 607 22.41 2.07 28.39
CA GLN A 607 22.05 3.48 28.50
C GLN A 607 20.52 3.66 28.52
N PRO A 608 20.01 4.79 29.06
CA PRO A 608 18.58 5.08 29.06
C PRO A 608 17.99 5.03 27.65
N VAL A 609 16.75 4.56 27.53
CA VAL A 609 15.99 4.47 26.28
C VAL A 609 15.94 5.82 25.53
N GLU A 610 15.96 6.93 26.26
CA GLU A 610 15.98 8.30 25.70
C GLU A 610 17.17 8.57 24.78
N THR A 611 18.28 7.85 24.94
CA THR A 611 19.49 7.99 24.10
C THR A 611 19.32 7.38 22.71
N PHE A 612 18.29 6.56 22.49
CA PHE A 612 18.08 5.79 21.26
C PHE A 612 16.82 6.20 20.47
N LEU A 613 16.13 7.27 20.89
CA LEU A 613 14.84 7.66 20.36
C LEU A 613 14.89 7.88 18.84
N GLY A 614 14.23 6.99 18.09
CA GLY A 614 14.12 7.02 16.62
C GLY A 614 14.96 5.97 15.90
N ASP A 615 16.04 5.49 16.52
CA ASP A 615 17.05 4.68 15.87
C ASP A 615 17.02 3.20 16.30
N ALA A 616 16.69 2.90 17.56
CA ALA A 616 16.64 1.51 18.04
C ALA A 616 15.28 0.84 17.84
N TRP A 617 15.31 -0.46 17.53
CA TRP A 617 14.12 -1.30 17.41
C TRP A 617 14.19 -2.48 18.36
N VAL A 618 13.03 -2.90 18.87
CA VAL A 618 12.88 -4.10 19.70
C VAL A 618 12.01 -5.10 18.97
N LEU A 619 12.47 -6.35 18.96
CA LEU A 619 11.80 -7.51 18.44
C LEU A 619 11.50 -8.47 19.60
N ASN A 620 10.23 -8.80 19.80
CA ASN A 620 9.76 -9.71 20.82
C ASN A 620 9.07 -10.89 20.16
N THR A 621 9.39 -12.10 20.63
CA THR A 621 8.75 -13.33 20.14
C THR A 621 8.00 -14.01 21.27
N SER A 622 7.01 -14.83 20.92
CA SER A 622 6.40 -15.77 21.86
C SER A 622 7.33 -16.96 22.15
N GLN A 623 6.92 -18.20 21.88
CA GLN A 623 7.80 -19.36 21.83
C GLN A 623 8.20 -19.59 20.38
N ILE A 624 9.51 -19.64 20.11
CA ILE A 624 10.08 -20.05 18.84
C ILE A 624 10.55 -21.49 18.98
N TRP A 625 10.23 -22.33 18.01
CA TRP A 625 10.78 -23.68 17.90
C TRP A 625 11.27 -23.92 16.47
N ILE A 626 12.18 -24.88 16.34
CA ILE A 626 12.73 -25.30 15.05
C ILE A 626 12.47 -26.78 14.90
N ASP A 627 11.78 -27.13 13.83
CA ASP A 627 11.57 -28.50 13.42
C ASP A 627 12.34 -28.81 12.13
N THR A 628 12.46 -30.11 11.85
CA THR A 628 12.97 -30.63 10.58
C THR A 628 11.92 -31.54 9.96
N ASP A 629 11.72 -31.47 8.64
CA ASP A 629 10.77 -32.34 7.94
C ASP A 629 11.28 -32.79 6.56
N GLY A 630 10.60 -33.79 6.00
CA GLY A 630 10.87 -34.33 4.66
C GLY A 630 10.01 -33.75 3.53
N GLY A 631 9.13 -32.77 3.81
CA GLY A 631 8.12 -32.25 2.89
C GLY A 631 6.80 -31.85 3.59
N GLU A 632 5.87 -31.23 2.85
CA GLU A 632 4.63 -30.62 3.42
C GLU A 632 3.68 -31.59 4.12
N ASP A 633 3.76 -32.89 3.81
CA ASP A 633 2.90 -33.94 4.37
C ASP A 633 3.68 -34.97 5.22
N VAL A 634 4.94 -34.68 5.56
CA VAL A 634 5.77 -35.54 6.41
C VAL A 634 5.73 -34.99 7.84
N ALA A 635 5.60 -35.88 8.83
CA ALA A 635 5.66 -35.49 10.24
C ALA A 635 6.98 -34.78 10.54
N SER A 636 6.90 -33.63 11.19
CA SER A 636 8.08 -32.86 11.59
C SER A 636 8.71 -33.47 12.84
N VAL A 637 10.03 -33.42 12.91
CA VAL A 637 10.84 -33.87 14.05
C VAL A 637 11.45 -32.63 14.71
N PRO A 638 11.26 -32.42 16.02
CA PRO A 638 11.78 -31.25 16.71
C PRO A 638 13.31 -31.25 16.73
N LEU A 639 13.90 -30.08 16.58
CA LEU A 639 15.34 -29.83 16.67
C LEU A 639 15.69 -28.87 17.82
N VAL A 640 14.97 -27.74 17.90
CA VAL A 640 15.10 -26.75 18.97
C VAL A 640 13.73 -26.59 19.62
N GLY A 641 13.67 -26.80 20.94
CA GLY A 641 12.45 -26.64 21.72
C GLY A 641 12.04 -25.18 21.88
N ASP A 642 10.91 -24.97 22.55
CA ASP A 642 10.29 -23.66 22.73
C ASP A 642 11.21 -22.67 23.47
N VAL A 643 11.63 -21.62 22.76
CA VAL A 643 12.47 -20.55 23.30
C VAL A 643 11.86 -19.19 22.97
N THR A 644 11.66 -18.38 24.00
CA THR A 644 11.32 -16.96 23.85
C THR A 644 12.55 -16.13 23.59
N LEU A 645 12.58 -15.40 22.47
CA LEU A 645 13.64 -14.45 22.12
C LEU A 645 13.16 -13.01 22.26
N ARG A 646 14.01 -12.19 22.87
CA ARG A 646 13.98 -10.73 22.78
C ARG A 646 15.21 -10.30 21.99
N CYS A 647 15.01 -9.51 20.94
CA CYS A 647 16.10 -9.01 20.11
C CYS A 647 16.05 -7.48 20.03
N CYS A 648 17.21 -6.85 20.02
CA CYS A 648 17.35 -5.40 19.91
C CYS A 648 18.16 -5.09 18.66
N ILE A 649 17.68 -4.17 17.84
CA ILE A 649 18.36 -3.68 16.65
C ILE A 649 18.85 -2.28 16.97
N VAL A 650 20.17 -2.11 17.02
CA VAL A 650 20.81 -0.83 17.31
C VAL A 650 21.65 -0.43 16.10
N PRO A 651 21.22 0.55 15.31
CA PRO A 651 22.02 1.07 14.22
C PRO A 651 23.19 1.89 14.79
N ASN A 652 24.31 1.85 14.06
CA ASN A 652 25.51 2.67 14.25
C ASN A 652 25.92 3.16 12.86
N ASP A 653 26.64 4.29 12.78
CA ASP A 653 27.11 4.94 11.56
C ASP A 653 27.84 4.01 10.57
N LYS A 654 28.38 2.88 11.05
CA LYS A 654 29.13 1.88 10.26
C LYS A 654 28.46 0.50 10.16
N GLN A 655 27.56 0.15 11.10
CA GLN A 655 27.00 -1.20 11.20
C GLN A 655 25.64 -1.21 11.90
N ILE A 656 24.78 -2.18 11.56
CA ILE A 656 23.55 -2.48 12.29
C ILE A 656 23.83 -3.68 13.19
N ASN A 657 23.67 -3.51 14.49
CA ASN A 657 23.85 -4.58 15.48
C ASN A 657 22.50 -5.18 15.85
N LEU A 658 22.30 -6.47 15.56
CA LEU A 658 21.19 -7.28 16.04
C LEU A 658 21.67 -8.07 17.26
N ILE A 659 21.12 -7.79 18.44
CA ILE A 659 21.47 -8.49 19.69
C ILE A 659 20.28 -9.30 20.15
N MET A 660 20.45 -10.61 20.26
CA MET A 660 19.40 -11.59 20.56
C MET A 660 19.65 -12.22 21.92
N GLU A 661 18.65 -12.17 22.79
CA GLU A 661 18.66 -12.70 24.14
C GLU A 661 17.52 -13.73 24.32
N PRO A 662 17.84 -15.02 24.46
CA PRO A 662 16.87 -16.01 24.91
C PRO A 662 16.45 -15.74 26.36
N GLN A 663 15.15 -15.67 26.58
CA GLN A 663 14.53 -15.46 27.89
C GLN A 663 14.35 -16.77 28.68
N SER A 664 14.76 -17.91 28.10
CA SER A 664 14.64 -19.24 28.68
C SER A 664 15.81 -20.13 28.25
N LYS A 665 15.98 -21.27 28.92
CA LYS A 665 17.01 -22.25 28.60
C LYS A 665 16.75 -22.88 27.23
N CYS A 666 17.73 -22.79 26.33
CA CYS A 666 17.62 -23.41 25.01
C CYS A 666 17.80 -24.93 25.12
N ASN A 667 16.79 -25.70 24.72
CA ASN A 667 16.85 -27.16 24.65
C ASN A 667 16.96 -27.60 23.19
N ILE A 668 18.02 -28.31 22.86
CA ILE A 668 18.29 -28.85 21.53
C ILE A 668 18.19 -30.36 21.61
N VAL A 669 17.44 -30.97 20.70
CA VAL A 669 17.33 -32.43 20.55
C VAL A 669 17.73 -32.74 19.13
N VAL A 670 18.80 -33.49 18.93
CA VAL A 670 19.37 -33.69 17.60
C VAL A 670 19.82 -35.14 17.40
N ASP A 671 19.46 -35.72 16.27
CA ASP A 671 20.00 -37.00 15.81
C ASP A 671 21.19 -36.81 14.83
N HIS A 672 21.80 -37.92 14.41
CA HIS A 672 22.92 -37.88 13.47
C HIS A 672 22.59 -37.18 12.14
N PHE A 673 21.43 -37.47 11.54
CA PHE A 673 21.04 -36.97 10.21
C PHE A 673 20.68 -35.48 10.27
N GLN A 674 19.95 -35.06 11.31
CA GLN A 674 19.66 -33.65 11.60
C GLN A 674 20.94 -32.86 11.84
N PHE A 675 21.89 -33.41 12.62
CA PHE A 675 23.17 -32.74 12.88
C PHE A 675 23.98 -32.54 11.61
N VAL A 676 24.13 -33.58 10.78
CA VAL A 676 24.87 -33.49 9.51
C VAL A 676 24.22 -32.46 8.57
N GLN A 677 22.88 -32.45 8.47
CA GLN A 677 22.17 -31.46 7.65
C GLN A 677 22.28 -30.05 8.20
N PHE A 678 22.27 -29.88 9.53
CA PHE A 678 22.47 -28.59 10.15
C PHE A 678 23.86 -28.03 9.86
N MET A 679 24.90 -28.85 9.96
CA MET A 679 26.28 -28.44 9.60
C MET A 679 26.41 -28.07 8.12
N LYS A 680 25.77 -28.82 7.22
CA LYS A 680 25.72 -28.49 5.79
C LYS A 680 24.97 -27.18 5.53
N LEU A 681 23.87 -26.94 6.25
CA LEU A 681 23.13 -25.68 6.17
C LEU A 681 24.02 -24.50 6.58
N LEU A 682 24.80 -24.62 7.66
CA LEU A 682 25.72 -23.56 8.07
C LEU A 682 26.75 -23.23 6.98
N ASP A 683 27.39 -24.24 6.38
CA ASP A 683 28.33 -24.06 5.26
C ASP A 683 27.65 -23.39 4.04
N ALA A 684 26.42 -23.79 3.73
CA ALA A 684 25.66 -23.18 2.64
C ALA A 684 25.27 -21.72 2.92
N ILE A 685 24.90 -21.38 4.15
CA ILE A 685 24.64 -19.99 4.57
C ILE A 685 25.91 -19.15 4.42
N THR A 686 27.07 -19.66 4.83
CA THR A 686 28.36 -18.95 4.66
C THR A 686 28.65 -18.70 3.18
N LYS A 687 28.59 -19.73 2.33
CA LYS A 687 28.79 -19.59 0.87
C LYS A 687 27.79 -18.62 0.24
N PHE A 688 26.54 -18.64 0.69
CA PHE A 688 25.51 -17.73 0.23
C PHE A 688 25.81 -16.28 0.62
N ALA A 689 26.27 -16.03 1.85
CA ALA A 689 26.68 -14.70 2.29
C ALA A 689 27.87 -14.18 1.48
N ASP A 690 28.89 -15.00 1.25
CA ASP A 690 30.03 -14.65 0.39
C ASP A 690 29.57 -14.30 -1.03
N GLN A 691 28.66 -15.09 -1.61
CA GLN A 691 28.09 -14.82 -2.93
C GLN A 691 27.27 -13.51 -2.96
N MET A 692 26.48 -13.24 -1.92
CA MET A 692 25.73 -11.99 -1.80
C MET A 692 26.67 -10.77 -1.76
N ASP A 693 27.83 -10.88 -1.12
CA ASP A 693 28.82 -9.81 -1.09
C ASP A 693 29.52 -9.63 -2.45
N VAL A 694 29.78 -10.71 -3.18
CA VAL A 694 30.25 -10.65 -4.58
C VAL A 694 29.22 -9.95 -5.48
N ASP A 695 27.95 -10.34 -5.39
CA ASP A 695 26.87 -9.74 -6.17
C ASP A 695 26.71 -8.24 -5.86
N LYS A 696 26.67 -7.88 -4.57
CA LYS A 696 26.63 -6.47 -4.14
C LYS A 696 27.82 -5.68 -4.67
N ALA A 697 29.04 -6.22 -4.56
CA ALA A 697 30.25 -5.56 -5.05
C ALA A 697 30.25 -5.39 -6.58
N PHE A 698 29.63 -6.32 -7.31
CA PHE A 698 29.45 -6.24 -8.75
C PHE A 698 28.48 -5.10 -9.12
N PHE A 699 27.26 -5.11 -8.57
CA PHE A 699 26.23 -4.11 -8.90
C PHE A 699 26.52 -2.73 -8.32
N ALA A 700 27.25 -2.62 -7.19
CA ALA A 700 27.65 -1.34 -6.62
C ALA A 700 28.68 -0.58 -7.47
N LYS A 701 29.41 -1.25 -8.38
CA LYS A 701 30.31 -0.55 -9.34
C LYS A 701 29.53 0.28 -10.36
N GLU A 702 28.25 -0.05 -10.59
CA GLU A 702 27.39 0.66 -11.54
C GLU A 702 26.58 1.80 -10.87
N ALA A 703 26.41 1.78 -9.54
CA ALA A 703 25.67 2.79 -8.77
C ALA A 703 26.61 3.74 -8.00
N SER A 704 26.46 5.05 -8.18
CA SER A 704 27.29 6.03 -7.48
C SER A 704 27.10 5.95 -5.95
N ASN A 705 28.15 5.49 -5.26
CA ASN A 705 28.44 5.74 -3.84
C ASN A 705 27.32 5.39 -2.83
N THR A 706 26.75 4.18 -2.91
CA THR A 706 25.97 3.62 -1.80
C THR A 706 26.91 3.12 -0.69
N LYS A 707 26.85 3.75 0.49
CA LYS A 707 27.56 3.23 1.69
C LYS A 707 26.97 1.87 2.06
N SER A 708 27.78 0.81 1.98
CA SER A 708 27.40 -0.50 2.51
C SER A 708 27.41 -0.43 4.03
N ILE A 709 26.29 -0.76 4.67
CA ILE A 709 26.18 -0.87 6.13
C ILE A 709 26.33 -2.34 6.50
N ALA A 710 27.32 -2.67 7.32
CA ALA A 710 27.52 -4.05 7.77
C ALA A 710 26.40 -4.48 8.72
N LEU A 711 25.95 -5.73 8.66
CA LEU A 711 25.01 -6.32 9.62
C LEU A 711 25.77 -7.28 10.53
N ALA A 712 25.73 -7.02 11.84
CA ALA A 712 26.31 -7.89 12.85
C ALA A 712 25.20 -8.48 13.71
N ALA A 713 25.13 -9.81 13.79
CA ALA A 713 24.14 -10.52 14.60
C ALA A 713 24.82 -11.27 15.75
N TYR A 714 24.39 -10.97 16.98
CA TYR A 714 24.91 -11.56 18.20
C TYR A 714 23.80 -12.29 18.91
N CYS A 715 24.00 -13.57 19.23
CA CYS A 715 23.09 -14.34 20.08
C CYS A 715 23.82 -14.72 21.36
N LEU A 716 23.36 -14.20 22.49
CA LEU A 716 24.03 -14.39 23.78
C LEU A 716 23.25 -15.45 24.56
N LEU A 717 23.81 -16.65 24.69
CA LEU A 717 23.16 -17.80 25.33
C LEU A 717 23.65 -17.94 26.77
N ASN A 718 22.74 -17.86 27.74
CA ASN A 718 23.07 -18.10 29.15
C ASN A 718 23.26 -19.60 29.44
N GLN A 719 22.32 -20.45 29.00
CA GLN A 719 22.36 -21.89 29.23
C GLN A 719 21.76 -22.67 28.06
N VAL A 720 22.46 -23.72 27.62
CA VAL A 720 22.01 -24.65 26.57
C VAL A 720 22.01 -26.08 27.11
N SER A 721 20.98 -26.86 26.79
CA SER A 721 20.97 -28.32 26.98
C SER A 721 20.86 -28.99 25.63
N ALA A 722 21.84 -29.83 25.30
CA ALA A 722 21.82 -30.64 24.09
C ALA A 722 21.56 -32.10 24.45
N ASN A 723 20.51 -32.67 23.87
CA ASN A 723 20.18 -34.10 23.97
C ASN A 723 20.48 -34.75 22.62
N LEU A 724 21.39 -35.73 22.63
CA LEU A 724 21.77 -36.47 21.43
C LEU A 724 20.91 -37.72 21.31
N LEU A 725 20.10 -37.80 20.25
CA LEU A 725 19.33 -38.98 19.93
C LEU A 725 20.18 -39.96 19.11
N LEU A 726 20.27 -41.20 19.58
CA LEU A 726 20.90 -42.27 18.80
C LEU A 726 20.05 -42.56 17.57
N ALA A 727 20.68 -42.65 16.40
CA ALA A 727 20.00 -42.91 15.15
C ALA A 727 19.18 -44.21 15.22
N THR A 728 17.88 -44.12 14.90
CA THR A 728 17.00 -45.28 14.78
C THR A 728 17.14 -45.87 13.37
N GLY A 729 18.14 -46.73 13.16
CA GLY A 729 18.33 -47.44 11.89
C GLY A 729 19.78 -47.84 11.62
N ARG A 730 20.00 -48.66 10.59
CA ARG A 730 21.35 -49.13 10.21
C ARG A 730 22.16 -47.97 9.65
N LEU A 731 23.15 -47.48 10.39
CA LEU A 731 24.12 -46.51 9.87
C LEU A 731 25.00 -47.22 8.84
N PRO A 732 25.22 -46.65 7.64
CA PRO A 732 26.19 -47.23 6.71
C PRO A 732 27.55 -47.20 7.37
N GLY A 733 28.14 -48.36 7.58
CA GLY A 733 29.49 -48.46 8.11
C GLY A 733 30.51 -47.96 7.08
N PRO A 734 31.73 -47.61 7.50
CA PRO A 734 32.83 -47.29 6.56
C PRO A 734 33.20 -48.45 5.62
N TYR A 735 32.60 -49.63 5.82
CA TYR A 735 32.77 -50.84 5.02
C TYR A 735 31.56 -51.16 4.12
N ASP A 736 30.45 -50.40 4.25
CA ASP A 736 29.31 -50.55 3.37
C ASP A 736 29.62 -49.84 2.05
N LYS A 737 29.68 -50.59 0.94
CA LYS A 737 29.96 -50.02 -0.38
C LYS A 737 28.89 -48.97 -0.71
N PRO A 738 29.26 -47.80 -1.28
CA PRO A 738 28.27 -46.88 -1.81
C PRO A 738 27.43 -47.63 -2.84
N PHE A 739 26.10 -47.50 -2.77
CA PHE A 739 25.17 -48.11 -3.71
C PHE A 739 25.64 -47.76 -5.13
N ALA A 740 26.28 -48.72 -5.79
CA ALA A 740 26.61 -48.58 -7.19
C ALA A 740 25.29 -48.44 -7.94
N GLN A 741 25.20 -47.40 -8.76
CA GLN A 741 24.13 -47.25 -9.75
C GLN A 741 23.96 -48.59 -10.48
N VAL A 742 22.86 -49.28 -10.22
CA VAL A 742 22.45 -50.37 -11.09
C VAL A 742 22.03 -49.70 -12.38
N GLY A 743 22.99 -49.64 -13.30
CA GLY A 743 22.76 -49.24 -14.67
C GLY A 743 21.61 -50.05 -15.24
N LYS A 744 20.68 -49.35 -15.87
CA LYS A 744 19.87 -49.92 -16.94
C LYS A 744 20.84 -50.48 -17.97
N ASP A 745 21.08 -51.78 -17.95
CA ASP A 745 21.37 -52.61 -19.11
C ASP A 745 21.66 -54.05 -18.67
N ALA A 746 20.67 -54.92 -18.80
CA ALA A 746 20.86 -56.35 -19.09
C ALA A 746 19.51 -56.99 -19.44
N SER A 747 19.06 -56.75 -20.67
CA SER A 747 18.22 -57.74 -21.34
C SER A 747 19.08 -58.92 -21.80
N ARG A 748 18.51 -60.12 -21.63
CA ARG A 748 18.80 -61.40 -22.33
C ARG A 748 19.84 -62.37 -21.76
N ASN A 749 19.30 -63.59 -21.56
CA ASN A 749 19.87 -64.94 -21.70
C ASN A 749 20.26 -65.71 -20.43
N SER A 750 19.30 -66.56 -20.04
CA SER A 750 19.28 -67.90 -19.43
C SER A 750 20.48 -68.86 -19.68
N PRO A 751 20.52 -70.12 -19.16
CA PRO A 751 19.70 -70.82 -18.14
C PRO A 751 20.49 -71.68 -17.10
N GLY A 752 19.78 -72.25 -16.12
CA GLY A 752 20.01 -73.62 -15.63
C GLY A 752 20.94 -73.82 -14.42
N TYR A 753 20.38 -74.01 -13.23
CA TYR A 753 20.08 -75.31 -12.59
C TYR A 753 19.41 -75.07 -11.24
#